data_AF-N1PT98-F1
#
_entry.id   AF-N1PT98-F1
#
_cell.length_a   1.000
_cell.length_b   1.000
_cell.length_c   1.000
_cell.angle_alpha   90.00
_cell.angle_beta   90.00
_cell.angle_gamma   90.00
#
_symmetry.space_group_name_H-M   'P 1'
#
loop_
_entity.id
_entity.type
_entity.pdbx_description
1 polymer ?
#
loop_
_entity_poly.entity_id
_entity_poly.type
_entity_poly.pdbx_seq_one_letter_code
_entity_poly.pdbx_strand_id
1 'polypeptide(L)'
;MDAQTHKRKFAGGASGPHKAPKMGGGGVAVGGMSKFAQKMMSKMGWQEGQGLGKEGEGIAAPIEVKLRPQGAGVGAVKERTEQYKQEQRRAAERRGEEYEDSSDEERKRKERQKKSRGMSGVGSGSTTPAGRQRKHKTTYRTVADVRAAAPGLNLPQQMLSSIVDATGAQTKILTSAAGLMVAAGTSTDSEADKIAKRERMELEAFIEAWHGIQEQKVYMEEQSGQHQIEVDQQQDEVQKLQAILEAVENLKLAVSTDSTTDDSRSLWSISVDRIEAVQTEHKHDVERFGLSEAAIGALHPLFKTEMASWDPLEDPTTLVADLQRIRTMLGLPSLDEITNVREAARMDESYGRSRRQKETTTYETMMYTIWLPKLRTTITNWNVLDHTPLTSLVHAWRPLLPPFIYSNLIDQLIVPKLTAALQTWDPRKRGHHHKTITTKYAQPHTWLFPWLPYLPPYQLDPKASSGFLIEIKRRLRQVLDGWDVGSGPLSGLQEWRDLLGTELDHIYVRHLLPKLARYLSQKFDVDPSDQDLTALEKVLAWQEYFKTEVFARLLVAEFFPKWLSTLHMWLTSEEVNLEEVGEWFTWWKQQIPAKLNKHTDVDAEWKKGTAMINQTLNLLDEGRSTGELAAPAAGPARPIAKELGKKMEAQAAAPRPPTAQNEVVQDFKDIVEAWCAEEDLTMVPMREAHPQNGLPLFRITASAIGKGGVIVFLKGDIVWAQKRGDRSAFGVIGLDQRLVERAEGK
;
A
#
# COMPACT_ATOMS: atom_id res chain seq x y z
N MET A 1 20.06 56.78 37.06
CA MET A 1 20.36 56.81 35.61
C MET A 1 20.99 55.47 35.23
N ASP A 2 20.73 55.06 34.00
CA ASP A 2 21.43 54.05 33.19
C ASP A 2 21.56 52.61 33.70
N ALA A 3 20.64 51.77 33.21
CA ALA A 3 20.76 50.32 33.24
C ALA A 3 21.65 49.82 32.08
N GLN A 4 22.68 49.03 32.39
CA GLN A 4 23.51 48.37 31.37
C GLN A 4 22.93 46.98 31.02
N THR A 5 22.39 46.84 29.80
CA THR A 5 21.88 45.56 29.31
C THR A 5 22.98 44.71 28.67
N HIS A 6 23.41 43.63 29.34
CA HIS A 6 24.29 42.62 28.75
C HIS A 6 23.52 41.70 27.78
N LYS A 7 23.73 41.87 26.47
CA LYS A 7 23.30 40.87 25.47
C LYS A 7 24.29 39.70 25.43
N ARG A 8 23.83 38.49 25.80
CA ARG A 8 24.56 37.23 25.53
C ARG A 8 24.48 36.90 24.04
N LYS A 9 25.59 36.45 23.44
CA LYS A 9 25.62 35.98 22.05
C LYS A 9 24.99 34.59 21.96
N PHE A 10 24.02 34.42 21.05
CA PHE A 10 23.55 33.10 20.63
C PHE A 10 24.41 32.62 19.47
N ALA A 11 24.97 31.41 19.58
CA ALA A 11 25.75 30.77 18.52
C ALA A 11 24.88 29.70 17.84
N GLY A 12 24.13 30.10 16.82
CA GLY A 12 23.40 29.21 15.91
C GLY A 12 23.94 29.35 14.49
N GLY A 13 24.34 28.23 13.87
CA GLY A 13 24.92 28.23 12.53
C GLY A 13 23.88 28.56 11.46
N ALA A 14 23.89 29.79 10.95
CA ALA A 14 23.09 30.18 9.80
C ALA A 14 23.72 29.64 8.51
N SER A 15 23.07 28.64 7.89
CA SER A 15 23.34 28.31 6.48
C SER A 15 23.00 29.53 5.62
N GLY A 16 23.93 29.96 4.77
CA GLY A 16 23.77 31.16 3.97
C GLY A 16 22.65 31.04 2.94
N PRO A 17 21.97 32.15 2.57
CA PRO A 17 20.95 32.11 1.54
C PRO A 17 21.57 31.67 0.20
N HIS A 18 21.04 30.58 -0.36
CA HIS A 18 21.47 30.09 -1.67
C HIS A 18 21.24 31.17 -2.74
N LYS A 19 22.26 31.39 -3.58
CA LYS A 19 22.22 32.37 -4.68
C LYS A 19 21.03 32.10 -5.59
N ALA A 20 20.18 33.11 -5.78
CA ALA A 20 19.22 33.10 -6.88
C ALA A 20 19.96 33.04 -8.24
N PRO A 21 19.47 32.27 -9.22
CA PRO A 21 20.08 32.23 -10.55
C PRO A 21 19.92 33.58 -11.26
N LYS A 22 21.01 34.02 -11.88
CA LYS A 22 21.14 35.35 -12.50
C LYS A 22 20.45 35.37 -13.86
N MET A 23 19.20 35.85 -13.93
CA MET A 23 18.57 36.20 -15.21
C MET A 23 19.25 37.44 -15.79
N GLY A 24 20.09 37.23 -16.82
CA GLY A 24 20.55 38.30 -17.70
C GLY A 24 19.48 38.61 -18.75
N GLY A 25 19.32 39.90 -19.09
CA GLY A 25 18.36 40.32 -20.10
C GLY A 25 18.69 39.77 -21.49
N GLY A 26 17.71 39.10 -22.09
CA GLY A 26 17.75 38.56 -23.44
C GLY A 26 16.45 37.78 -23.68
N GLY A 27 15.71 38.12 -24.74
CA GLY A 27 14.38 37.54 -24.96
C GLY A 27 14.46 36.03 -25.16
N VAL A 28 13.83 35.26 -24.26
CA VAL A 28 13.80 33.80 -24.33
C VAL A 28 12.59 33.37 -25.16
N ALA A 29 12.86 32.93 -26.39
CA ALA A 29 11.87 32.24 -27.21
C ALA A 29 11.43 30.92 -26.56
N VAL A 30 10.19 30.49 -26.86
CA VAL A 30 9.64 29.20 -26.41
C VAL A 30 10.42 28.06 -27.08
N GLY A 31 11.49 27.59 -26.41
CA GLY A 31 12.43 26.61 -26.96
C GLY A 31 12.99 25.61 -25.94
N GLY A 32 12.35 25.49 -24.77
CA GLY A 32 12.83 24.68 -23.65
C GLY A 32 11.95 23.47 -23.27
N MET A 33 10.90 23.15 -24.03
CA MET A 33 10.04 22.00 -23.73
C MET A 33 10.67 20.71 -24.29
N SER A 34 10.81 19.68 -23.46
CA SER A 34 11.18 18.34 -23.95
C SER A 34 10.14 17.84 -24.96
N LYS A 35 10.59 17.36 -26.14
CA LYS A 35 9.71 16.84 -27.20
C LYS A 35 8.78 15.72 -26.70
N PHE A 36 9.19 14.98 -25.67
CA PHE A 36 8.34 13.97 -25.02
C PHE A 36 7.19 14.62 -24.23
N ALA A 37 7.49 15.63 -23.39
CA ALA A 37 6.48 16.36 -22.63
C ALA A 37 5.51 17.10 -23.56
N GLN A 38 6.01 17.72 -24.64
CA GLN A 38 5.18 18.39 -25.65
C GLN A 38 4.22 17.41 -26.34
N LYS A 39 4.67 16.20 -26.68
CA LYS A 39 3.84 15.13 -27.28
C LYS A 39 2.87 14.47 -26.29
N MET A 40 3.18 14.48 -24.99
CA MET A 40 2.28 14.01 -23.94
C MET A 40 1.18 15.03 -23.63
N MET A 41 1.53 16.32 -23.57
CA MET A 41 0.55 17.41 -23.36
C MET A 41 -0.39 17.58 -24.56
N SER A 42 0.10 17.46 -25.80
CA SER A 42 -0.77 17.53 -26.98
C SER A 42 -1.76 16.36 -27.06
N LYS A 43 -1.36 15.16 -26.64
CA LYS A 43 -2.29 14.03 -26.41
C LYS A 43 -3.34 14.30 -25.32
N MET A 44 -3.07 15.22 -24.39
CA MET A 44 -3.99 15.66 -23.33
C MET A 44 -4.76 16.95 -23.70
N GLY A 45 -4.73 17.37 -24.97
CA GLY A 45 -5.52 18.49 -25.51
C GLY A 45 -4.82 19.85 -25.56
N TRP A 46 -3.56 19.96 -25.14
CA TRP A 46 -2.82 21.22 -25.18
C TRP A 46 -2.37 21.60 -26.61
N GLN A 47 -2.57 22.86 -26.98
CA GLN A 47 -2.11 23.45 -28.25
C GLN A 47 -1.09 24.56 -28.00
N GLU A 48 -0.12 24.69 -28.92
CA GLU A 48 0.93 25.70 -28.82
C GLU A 48 0.35 27.13 -28.92
N GLY A 49 0.59 27.94 -27.89
CA GLY A 49 -0.02 29.26 -27.72
C GLY A 49 -1.32 29.29 -26.90
N GLN A 50 -1.86 28.14 -26.48
CA GLN A 50 -2.99 28.05 -25.56
C GLN A 50 -2.58 27.68 -24.13
N GLY A 51 -3.49 27.96 -23.20
CA GLY A 51 -3.37 27.60 -21.79
C GLY A 51 -3.28 26.09 -21.56
N LEU A 52 -2.64 25.67 -20.46
CA LEU A 52 -2.60 24.26 -20.09
C LEU A 52 -3.97 23.78 -19.60
N GLY A 53 -4.51 22.73 -20.20
CA GLY A 53 -5.80 22.12 -19.83
C GLY A 53 -6.64 21.76 -21.05
N LYS A 54 -7.60 20.85 -20.89
CA LYS A 54 -8.44 20.33 -21.99
C LYS A 54 -9.23 21.41 -22.73
N GLU A 55 -9.65 22.45 -21.99
CA GLU A 55 -10.37 23.63 -22.49
C GLU A 55 -9.46 24.88 -22.54
N GLY A 56 -8.13 24.72 -22.51
CA GLY A 56 -7.19 25.85 -22.54
C GLY A 56 -7.32 26.82 -21.37
N GLU A 57 -7.63 26.33 -20.16
CA GLU A 57 -7.94 27.14 -18.96
C GLU A 57 -6.71 27.70 -18.24
N GLY A 58 -5.55 27.04 -18.35
CA GLY A 58 -4.31 27.49 -17.73
C GLY A 58 -3.76 28.80 -18.30
N ILE A 59 -2.86 29.44 -17.57
CA ILE A 59 -2.24 30.70 -18.00
C ILE A 59 -1.22 30.40 -19.11
N ALA A 60 -1.34 31.07 -20.26
CA ALA A 60 -0.52 30.77 -21.44
C ALA A 60 0.91 31.34 -21.37
N ALA A 61 1.14 32.36 -20.56
CA ALA A 61 2.45 32.99 -20.33
C ALA A 61 2.73 33.13 -18.81
N PRO A 62 3.98 32.97 -18.34
CA PRO A 62 4.33 33.18 -16.93
C PRO A 62 3.95 34.57 -16.43
N ILE A 63 3.46 34.67 -15.20
CA ILE A 63 2.96 35.92 -14.62
C ILE A 63 4.11 36.90 -14.36
N GLU A 64 4.13 38.04 -15.09
CA GLU A 64 5.08 39.12 -14.83
C GLU A 64 4.68 39.96 -13.60
N VAL A 65 5.57 39.99 -12.61
CA VAL A 65 5.41 40.79 -11.38
C VAL A 65 6.05 42.16 -11.56
N LYS A 66 5.26 43.23 -11.51
CA LYS A 66 5.76 44.61 -11.49
C LYS A 66 6.11 45.04 -10.06
N LEU A 67 7.37 45.36 -9.81
CA LEU A 67 7.83 45.91 -8.53
C LEU A 67 7.25 47.32 -8.30
N ARG A 68 6.77 47.62 -7.09
CA ARG A 68 6.31 48.97 -6.74
C ARG A 68 7.52 49.89 -6.45
N PRO A 69 7.47 51.19 -6.80
CA PRO A 69 8.36 52.18 -6.21
C PRO A 69 8.04 52.34 -4.72
N GLN A 70 9.08 52.39 -3.88
CA GLN A 70 8.94 52.44 -2.43
C GLN A 70 8.38 53.81 -1.99
N GLY A 71 7.34 53.80 -1.13
CA GLY A 71 6.69 55.01 -0.61
C GLY A 71 5.41 55.45 -1.32
N ALA A 72 4.96 54.77 -2.38
CA ALA A 72 3.69 55.07 -3.04
C ALA A 72 2.49 54.39 -2.35
N GLY A 73 1.42 55.16 -2.08
CA GLY A 73 0.18 54.64 -1.49
C GLY A 73 -0.61 53.72 -2.42
N VAL A 74 -1.48 52.87 -1.84
CA VAL A 74 -2.14 51.73 -2.51
C VAL A 74 -2.99 52.10 -3.73
N GLY A 75 -3.43 53.36 -3.89
CA GLY A 75 -4.16 53.84 -5.07
C GLY A 75 -3.31 54.44 -6.20
N ALA A 76 -2.00 54.64 -6.01
CA ALA A 76 -1.19 55.48 -6.92
C ALA A 76 -0.62 54.76 -8.16
N VAL A 77 -0.61 53.43 -8.17
CA VAL A 77 -0.06 52.61 -9.27
C VAL A 77 -1.13 51.65 -9.77
N LYS A 78 -1.36 51.57 -11.09
CA LYS A 78 -2.36 50.65 -11.66
C LYS A 78 -1.82 49.22 -11.67
N GLU A 79 -2.06 48.49 -10.58
CA GLU A 79 -1.47 47.18 -10.26
C GLU A 79 -1.79 46.05 -11.26
N ARG A 80 -2.86 46.18 -12.06
CA ARG A 80 -3.21 45.19 -13.09
C ARG A 80 -2.30 45.31 -14.32
N THR A 81 -1.33 44.39 -14.43
CA THR A 81 -0.49 44.17 -15.62
C THR A 81 -1.35 43.97 -16.88
N GLU A 82 -0.82 44.35 -18.05
CA GLU A 82 -1.58 44.28 -19.31
C GLU A 82 -1.89 42.84 -19.74
N GLN A 83 -0.96 41.90 -19.49
CA GLN A 83 -1.19 40.45 -19.61
C GLN A 83 -2.43 40.01 -18.81
N TYR A 84 -2.58 40.45 -17.56
CA TYR A 84 -3.73 40.10 -16.72
C TYR A 84 -5.06 40.62 -17.27
N LYS A 85 -5.07 41.82 -17.88
CA LYS A 85 -6.27 42.37 -18.54
C LYS A 85 -6.62 41.60 -19.82
N GLN A 86 -5.62 41.17 -20.58
CA GLN A 86 -5.82 40.36 -21.79
C GLN A 86 -6.32 38.95 -21.46
N GLU A 87 -5.81 38.34 -20.39
CA GLU A 87 -6.30 37.06 -19.86
C GLU A 87 -7.75 37.19 -19.36
N GLN A 88 -8.09 38.24 -18.61
CA GLN A 88 -9.48 38.51 -18.18
C GLN A 88 -10.42 38.78 -19.37
N ARG A 89 -9.98 39.54 -20.38
CA ARG A 89 -10.78 39.79 -21.60
C ARG A 89 -11.05 38.49 -22.35
N ARG A 90 -10.04 37.65 -22.55
CA ARG A 90 -10.16 36.31 -23.15
C ARG A 90 -11.11 35.40 -22.37
N ALA A 91 -11.11 35.49 -21.03
CA ALA A 91 -11.99 34.71 -20.15
C ALA A 91 -13.43 35.27 -20.05
N ALA A 92 -13.66 36.55 -20.31
CA ALA A 92 -14.98 37.17 -20.40
C ALA A 92 -15.63 36.89 -21.77
N GLU A 93 -14.86 37.05 -22.85
CA GLU A 93 -15.26 36.73 -24.22
C GLU A 93 -15.65 35.23 -24.35
N ARG A 94 -14.94 34.32 -23.68
CA ARG A 94 -15.33 32.90 -23.56
C ARG A 94 -16.59 32.64 -22.73
N ARG A 95 -16.96 33.53 -21.81
CA ARG A 95 -18.21 33.44 -21.03
C ARG A 95 -19.40 34.09 -21.74
N GLY A 96 -19.19 34.72 -22.90
CA GLY A 96 -20.23 35.44 -23.63
C GLY A 96 -20.56 36.81 -23.02
N GLU A 97 -19.70 37.33 -22.14
CA GLU A 97 -19.87 38.61 -21.45
C GLU A 97 -19.03 39.69 -22.15
N GLU A 98 -19.61 40.87 -22.41
CA GLU A 98 -18.86 42.01 -22.96
C GLU A 98 -17.94 42.57 -21.86
N TYR A 99 -16.63 42.45 -22.05
CA TYR A 99 -15.63 42.93 -21.08
C TYR A 99 -15.58 44.46 -21.05
N GLU A 100 -16.36 45.08 -20.18
CA GLU A 100 -16.31 46.53 -19.94
C GLU A 100 -15.08 46.89 -19.08
N ASP A 101 -14.03 47.47 -19.69
CA ASP A 101 -12.96 48.10 -18.91
C ASP A 101 -13.50 49.36 -18.23
N SER A 102 -13.05 49.61 -17.00
CA SER A 102 -13.44 50.77 -16.18
C SER A 102 -13.21 52.13 -16.88
N SER A 103 -12.33 52.16 -17.89
CA SER A 103 -12.11 53.34 -18.74
C SER A 103 -13.26 53.65 -19.70
N ASP A 104 -14.03 52.65 -20.14
CA ASP A 104 -15.13 52.84 -21.09
C ASP A 104 -16.44 53.25 -20.41
N GLU A 105 -16.68 52.86 -19.17
CA GLU A 105 -17.72 53.50 -18.34
C GLU A 105 -17.47 55.01 -18.21
N GLU A 106 -16.24 55.43 -17.91
CA GLU A 106 -15.93 56.85 -17.72
C GLU A 106 -16.02 57.64 -19.05
N ARG A 107 -15.67 57.01 -20.18
CA ARG A 107 -15.90 57.56 -21.53
C ARG A 107 -17.39 57.65 -21.86
N LYS A 108 -18.16 56.57 -21.72
CA LYS A 108 -19.62 56.54 -21.93
C LYS A 108 -20.31 57.58 -21.03
N ARG A 109 -19.86 57.79 -19.78
CA ARG A 109 -20.36 58.80 -18.85
C ARG A 109 -20.04 60.23 -19.29
N LYS A 110 -18.81 60.50 -19.76
CA LYS A 110 -18.41 61.81 -20.31
C LYS A 110 -19.10 62.14 -21.64
N GLU A 111 -19.35 61.15 -22.50
CA GLU A 111 -20.15 61.33 -23.73
C GLU A 111 -21.62 61.61 -23.43
N ARG A 112 -22.23 60.88 -22.48
CA ARG A 112 -23.60 61.15 -22.01
C ARG A 112 -23.72 62.57 -21.44
N GLN A 113 -22.71 63.06 -20.69
CA GLN A 113 -22.66 64.44 -20.19
C GLN A 113 -22.44 65.51 -21.27
N LYS A 114 -21.76 65.20 -22.38
CA LYS A 114 -21.64 66.11 -23.54
C LYS A 114 -22.93 66.16 -24.35
N LYS A 115 -23.55 65.01 -24.63
CA LYS A 115 -24.83 64.93 -25.36
C LYS A 115 -25.99 65.59 -24.59
N SER A 116 -25.97 65.60 -23.26
CA SER A 116 -27.00 66.26 -22.44
C SER A 116 -26.90 67.79 -22.34
N ARG A 117 -25.88 68.44 -22.94
CA ARG A 117 -25.70 69.91 -22.90
C ARG A 117 -26.03 70.62 -24.21
N GLY A 118 -26.51 69.88 -25.22
CA GLY A 118 -26.73 70.40 -26.57
C GLY A 118 -28.02 69.90 -27.22
N MET A 119 -29.17 70.13 -26.59
CA MET A 119 -30.47 70.25 -27.30
C MET A 119 -31.52 70.89 -26.38
N SER A 120 -31.85 72.16 -26.64
CA SER A 120 -32.99 72.85 -26.02
C SER A 120 -33.90 73.37 -27.13
N GLY A 121 -35.07 72.74 -27.33
CA GLY A 121 -36.07 73.27 -28.26
C GLY A 121 -37.07 72.25 -28.80
N VAL A 122 -38.31 72.37 -28.32
CA VAL A 122 -39.58 72.07 -29.02
C VAL A 122 -39.92 70.62 -29.37
N GLY A 123 -41.17 70.22 -29.06
CA GLY A 123 -41.96 69.40 -29.99
C GLY A 123 -42.41 68.01 -29.54
N SER A 124 -43.43 67.95 -28.67
CA SER A 124 -44.52 66.94 -28.60
C SER A 124 -44.34 65.51 -29.13
N GLY A 125 -44.69 64.50 -28.30
CA GLY A 125 -45.26 63.23 -28.82
C GLY A 125 -44.85 61.94 -28.12
N SER A 126 -45.81 61.32 -27.43
CA SER A 126 -45.94 59.87 -27.15
C SER A 126 -44.88 59.12 -26.31
N THR A 127 -45.32 58.63 -25.13
CA THR A 127 -45.04 57.28 -24.55
C THR A 127 -43.61 56.71 -24.71
N THR A 128 -42.75 56.64 -23.70
CA THR A 128 -42.92 55.87 -22.45
C THR A 128 -41.80 56.22 -21.45
N PRO A 129 -42.04 56.46 -20.14
CA PRO A 129 -40.98 56.90 -19.23
C PRO A 129 -40.26 55.74 -18.53
N ALA A 130 -39.14 55.31 -19.11
CA ALA A 130 -38.07 54.69 -18.32
C ALA A 130 -37.45 55.75 -17.37
N GLY A 131 -37.06 55.34 -16.16
CA GLY A 131 -35.93 55.95 -15.44
C GLY A 131 -36.01 57.45 -15.07
N ARG A 132 -37.18 58.03 -14.82
CA ARG A 132 -37.25 59.33 -14.10
C ARG A 132 -37.39 59.05 -12.60
N GLN A 133 -36.30 59.24 -11.86
CA GLN A 133 -36.27 59.28 -10.38
C GLN A 133 -37.50 60.07 -9.89
N ARG A 134 -38.50 59.36 -9.36
CA ARG A 134 -39.66 59.99 -8.73
C ARG A 134 -39.11 60.71 -7.51
N LYS A 135 -39.17 62.05 -7.49
CA LYS A 135 -38.98 62.81 -6.24
C LYS A 135 -39.87 62.14 -5.20
N HIS A 136 -39.27 61.62 -4.13
CA HIS A 136 -40.00 60.92 -3.09
C HIS A 136 -41.15 61.83 -2.64
N LYS A 137 -42.38 61.31 -2.60
CA LYS A 137 -43.49 62.04 -1.97
C LYS A 137 -43.05 62.28 -0.52
N THR A 138 -42.96 63.54 -0.13
CA THR A 138 -42.71 63.93 1.26
C THR A 138 -43.85 63.39 2.11
N THR A 139 -43.60 62.26 2.77
CA THR A 139 -44.50 61.71 3.77
C THR A 139 -44.19 62.42 5.07
N TYR A 140 -45.18 63.15 5.59
CA TYR A 140 -45.06 63.80 6.88
C TYR A 140 -45.07 62.70 7.94
N ARG A 141 -43.93 62.43 8.58
CA ARG A 141 -43.86 61.57 9.77
C ARG A 141 -44.26 62.40 10.98
N THR A 142 -45.16 61.86 11.80
CA THR A 142 -45.57 62.50 13.04
C THR A 142 -44.44 62.38 14.06
N VAL A 143 -44.31 63.35 14.98
CA VAL A 143 -43.26 63.28 16.02
C VAL A 143 -43.45 62.07 16.96
N ALA A 144 -44.69 61.59 17.10
CA ALA A 144 -44.98 60.30 17.74
C ALA A 144 -44.33 59.11 17.00
N ASP A 145 -44.36 59.10 15.66
CA ASP A 145 -43.78 58.04 14.83
C ASP A 145 -42.24 58.06 14.89
N VAL A 146 -41.64 59.26 14.94
CA VAL A 146 -40.18 59.41 15.12
C VAL A 146 -39.76 58.89 16.50
N ARG A 147 -40.51 59.22 17.55
CA ARG A 147 -40.27 58.72 18.91
C ARG A 147 -40.52 57.21 19.05
N ALA A 148 -41.46 56.66 18.28
CA ALA A 148 -41.72 55.21 18.22
C ALA A 148 -40.65 54.46 17.42
N ALA A 149 -40.11 55.07 16.36
CA ALA A 149 -39.02 54.50 15.56
C ALA A 149 -37.64 54.58 16.24
N ALA A 150 -37.44 55.56 17.13
CA ALA A 150 -36.19 55.75 17.89
C ALA A 150 -36.46 55.75 19.42
N PRO A 151 -36.82 54.60 20.02
CA PRO A 151 -37.05 54.51 21.46
C PRO A 151 -35.76 54.79 22.23
N GLY A 152 -35.78 55.83 23.08
CA GLY A 152 -34.63 56.28 23.87
C GLY A 152 -33.93 57.54 23.34
N LEU A 153 -34.35 58.08 22.18
CA LEU A 153 -33.81 59.34 21.65
C LEU A 153 -34.34 60.55 22.44
N ASN A 154 -33.51 61.12 23.31
CA ASN A 154 -33.80 62.33 24.08
C ASN A 154 -33.54 63.59 23.23
N LEU A 155 -34.51 63.99 22.39
CA LEU A 155 -34.44 65.29 21.71
C LEU A 155 -34.64 66.45 22.72
N PRO A 156 -33.86 67.54 22.63
CA PRO A 156 -34.10 68.75 23.43
C PRO A 156 -35.51 69.31 23.19
N GLN A 157 -36.22 69.64 24.28
CA GLN A 157 -37.63 70.06 24.20
C GLN A 157 -37.84 71.31 23.33
N GLN A 158 -36.82 72.16 23.20
CA GLN A 158 -36.83 73.37 22.36
C GLN A 158 -37.00 73.07 20.86
N MET A 159 -36.56 71.90 20.39
CA MET A 159 -36.69 71.51 18.97
C MET A 159 -38.05 70.89 18.64
N LEU A 160 -38.86 70.57 19.67
CA LEU A 160 -40.17 69.95 19.52
C LEU A 160 -41.33 70.97 19.46
N SER A 161 -41.07 72.27 19.66
CA SER A 161 -42.10 73.32 19.54
C SER A 161 -42.36 73.80 18.11
N SER A 162 -41.49 73.48 17.15
CA SER A 162 -41.57 73.92 15.74
C SER A 162 -42.39 72.93 14.86
N ILE A 163 -43.46 72.33 15.43
CA ILE A 163 -44.28 71.33 14.74
C ILE A 163 -45.48 72.00 14.06
N VAL A 164 -45.67 71.71 12.78
CA VAL A 164 -46.89 72.07 12.03
C VAL A 164 -47.99 71.07 12.37
N ASP A 165 -49.05 71.53 13.04
CA ASP A 165 -50.29 70.76 13.17
C ASP A 165 -51.02 70.76 11.81
N ALA A 166 -51.20 69.56 11.26
CA ALA A 166 -51.89 69.30 10.00
C ALA A 166 -53.16 68.44 10.17
N THR A 167 -53.69 68.33 11.40
CA THR A 167 -54.91 67.53 11.69
C THR A 167 -56.21 68.25 11.34
N GLY A 168 -56.17 69.56 11.08
CA GLY A 168 -57.31 70.37 10.63
C GLY A 168 -57.22 70.82 9.16
N ALA A 169 -58.29 71.44 8.66
CA ALA A 169 -58.40 71.92 7.27
C ALA A 169 -57.43 73.07 6.89
N GLN A 170 -56.63 73.57 7.83
CA GLN A 170 -55.53 74.50 7.60
C GLN A 170 -54.35 74.09 8.49
N THR A 171 -53.15 74.03 7.92
CA THR A 171 -51.93 73.76 8.66
C THR A 171 -51.55 74.93 9.56
N LYS A 172 -51.43 74.70 10.88
CA LYS A 172 -51.07 75.73 11.85
C LYS A 172 -49.79 75.36 12.59
N ILE A 173 -48.82 76.27 12.64
CA ILE A 173 -47.66 76.15 13.53
C ILE A 173 -48.10 76.60 14.92
N LEU A 174 -47.93 75.75 15.93
CA LEU A 174 -48.41 76.04 17.28
C LEU A 174 -47.30 76.61 18.18
N THR A 175 -47.34 77.95 18.33
CA THR A 175 -46.79 78.77 19.45
C THR A 175 -45.29 79.14 19.32
N SER A 176 -44.83 80.41 19.45
CA SER A 176 -45.48 81.66 19.87
C SER A 176 -44.88 82.98 19.33
N ALA A 177 -45.70 84.02 19.33
CA ALA A 177 -45.40 85.42 19.71
C ALA A 177 -44.08 86.12 19.29
N ALA A 178 -44.01 86.62 18.04
CA ALA A 178 -43.72 88.03 17.68
C ALA A 178 -43.60 88.18 16.15
N GLY A 179 -44.19 89.21 15.55
CA GLY A 179 -44.07 89.46 14.10
C GLY A 179 -45.38 89.82 13.40
N LEU A 180 -46.13 90.79 13.94
CA LEU A 180 -47.36 91.29 13.33
C LEU A 180 -47.03 92.43 12.36
N MET A 181 -47.58 92.37 11.14
CA MET A 181 -47.65 93.41 10.09
C MET A 181 -46.38 93.71 9.25
N VAL A 182 -46.34 93.20 8.02
CA VAL A 182 -46.05 93.98 6.77
C VAL A 182 -46.94 93.40 5.64
N ALA A 183 -47.37 94.24 4.69
CA ALA A 183 -48.24 93.87 3.58
C ALA A 183 -47.53 93.09 2.45
N ALA A 184 -48.32 92.50 1.54
CA ALA A 184 -47.87 91.54 0.54
C ALA A 184 -46.84 92.08 -0.48
N GLY A 185 -45.77 91.31 -0.71
CA GLY A 185 -44.83 91.52 -1.82
C GLY A 185 -43.64 90.54 -1.79
N THR A 186 -43.50 89.75 -2.86
CA THR A 186 -42.42 88.76 -3.14
C THR A 186 -42.14 87.67 -2.11
N SER A 187 -42.06 86.42 -2.59
CA SER A 187 -41.64 85.26 -1.81
C SER A 187 -40.16 85.32 -1.46
N THR A 188 -39.84 85.89 -0.30
CA THR A 188 -38.59 85.62 0.42
C THR A 188 -38.83 84.48 1.40
N ASP A 189 -37.93 83.50 1.44
CA ASP A 189 -37.90 82.49 2.51
C ASP A 189 -37.87 83.24 3.86
N SER A 190 -38.90 83.03 4.68
CA SER A 190 -39.04 83.71 5.97
C SER A 190 -37.84 83.42 6.86
N GLU A 191 -37.51 84.31 7.80
CA GLU A 191 -36.50 84.00 8.82
C GLU A 191 -36.90 82.74 9.62
N ALA A 192 -38.20 82.54 9.81
CA ALA A 192 -38.77 81.30 10.35
C ALA A 192 -38.46 80.07 9.48
N ASP A 193 -38.50 80.17 8.14
CA ASP A 193 -38.15 79.04 7.25
C ASP A 193 -36.66 78.71 7.31
N LYS A 194 -35.80 79.70 7.54
CA LYS A 194 -34.35 79.51 7.72
C LYS A 194 -34.02 78.88 9.08
N ILE A 195 -34.75 79.26 10.13
CA ILE A 195 -34.68 78.64 11.45
C ILE A 195 -35.16 77.18 11.38
N ALA A 196 -36.36 76.94 10.84
CA ALA A 196 -36.90 75.60 10.65
C ALA A 196 -36.03 74.70 9.75
N LYS A 197 -35.32 75.26 8.76
CA LYS A 197 -34.32 74.51 7.97
C LYS A 197 -33.09 74.13 8.81
N ARG A 198 -32.61 75.00 9.70
CA ARG A 198 -31.50 74.68 10.63
C ARG A 198 -31.92 73.63 11.66
N GLU A 199 -33.07 73.82 12.30
CA GLU A 199 -33.65 72.86 13.26
C GLU A 199 -33.86 71.48 12.62
N ARG A 200 -34.26 71.41 11.34
CA ARG A 200 -34.34 70.15 10.59
C ARG A 200 -32.97 69.53 10.34
N MET A 201 -31.97 70.30 9.90
CA MET A 201 -30.61 69.76 9.70
C MET A 201 -29.98 69.30 11.02
N GLU A 202 -30.23 69.99 12.12
CA GLU A 202 -29.80 69.58 13.46
C GLU A 202 -30.52 68.31 13.93
N LEU A 203 -31.84 68.20 13.70
CA LEU A 203 -32.62 66.99 14.01
C LEU A 203 -32.22 65.79 13.14
N GLU A 204 -31.94 66.02 11.85
CA GLU A 204 -31.39 65.00 10.93
C GLU A 204 -30.01 64.55 11.41
N ALA A 205 -29.13 65.47 11.83
CA ALA A 205 -27.82 65.15 12.39
C ALA A 205 -27.92 64.38 13.74
N PHE A 206 -28.89 64.69 14.60
CA PHE A 206 -29.13 63.90 15.83
C PHE A 206 -29.64 62.49 15.53
N ILE A 207 -30.48 62.33 14.50
CA ILE A 207 -30.96 61.01 14.05
C ILE A 207 -29.82 60.21 13.42
N GLU A 208 -28.97 60.83 12.60
CA GLU A 208 -27.77 60.21 12.02
C GLU A 208 -26.77 59.79 13.12
N ALA A 209 -26.53 60.65 14.11
CA ALA A 209 -25.69 60.33 15.26
C ALA A 209 -26.29 59.18 16.11
N TRP A 210 -27.60 59.15 16.31
CA TRP A 210 -28.28 58.05 17.02
C TRP A 210 -28.18 56.72 16.24
N HIS A 211 -28.37 56.76 14.92
CA HIS A 211 -28.15 55.59 14.06
C HIS A 211 -26.70 55.13 14.13
N GLY A 212 -25.71 56.03 14.04
CA GLY A 212 -24.29 55.70 14.19
C GLY A 212 -23.96 55.07 15.55
N ILE A 213 -24.55 55.56 16.64
CA ILE A 213 -24.42 54.95 17.99
C ILE A 213 -25.07 53.57 18.03
N GLN A 214 -26.24 53.38 17.40
CA GLN A 214 -26.94 52.10 17.39
C GLN A 214 -26.23 51.06 16.51
N GLU A 215 -25.67 51.46 15.37
CA GLU A 215 -24.81 50.64 14.52
C GLU A 215 -23.52 50.26 15.25
N GLN A 216 -22.87 51.21 15.93
CA GLN A 216 -21.73 50.93 16.82
C GLN A 216 -22.11 49.97 17.94
N LYS A 217 -23.29 50.11 18.55
CA LYS A 217 -23.77 49.20 19.59
C LYS A 217 -23.95 47.79 19.05
N VAL A 218 -24.65 47.61 17.93
CA VAL A 218 -24.85 46.30 17.29
C VAL A 218 -23.50 45.68 16.89
N TYR A 219 -22.60 46.48 16.33
CA TYR A 219 -21.24 46.04 16.00
C TYR A 219 -20.45 45.59 17.24
N MET A 220 -20.49 46.35 18.32
CA MET A 220 -19.84 45.99 19.60
C MET A 220 -20.48 44.76 20.24
N GLU A 221 -21.80 44.60 20.15
CA GLU A 221 -22.51 43.39 20.60
C GLU A 221 -22.08 42.17 19.77
N GLU A 222 -22.01 42.28 18.44
CA GLU A 222 -21.53 41.21 17.55
C GLU A 222 -20.06 40.84 17.86
N GLN A 223 -19.17 41.81 17.99
CA GLN A 223 -17.76 41.57 18.36
C GLN A 223 -17.63 40.96 19.77
N SER A 224 -18.45 41.39 20.74
CA SER A 224 -18.45 40.79 22.07
C SER A 224 -18.92 39.32 22.03
N GLY A 225 -19.90 38.99 21.19
CA GLY A 225 -20.34 37.61 20.97
C GLY A 225 -19.27 36.75 20.31
N GLN A 226 -18.56 37.28 19.30
CA GLN A 226 -17.45 36.59 18.65
C GLN A 226 -16.31 36.30 19.64
N HIS A 227 -15.91 37.28 20.45
CA HIS A 227 -14.89 37.09 21.48
C HIS A 227 -15.32 36.15 22.61
N GLN A 228 -16.60 36.15 23.00
CA GLN A 228 -17.11 35.19 23.99
C GLN A 228 -16.98 33.75 23.46
N ILE A 229 -17.36 33.51 22.21
CA ILE A 229 -17.22 32.19 21.56
C ILE A 229 -15.75 31.76 21.47
N GLU A 230 -14.83 32.69 21.18
CA GLU A 230 -13.39 32.41 21.18
C GLU A 230 -12.85 32.06 22.57
N VAL A 231 -13.28 32.79 23.60
CA VAL A 231 -12.93 32.52 25.01
C VAL A 231 -13.46 31.16 25.46
N ASP A 232 -14.71 30.83 25.12
CA ASP A 232 -15.32 29.55 25.48
C ASP A 232 -14.56 28.38 24.81
N GLN A 233 -14.18 28.51 23.53
CA GLN A 233 -13.35 27.52 22.82
C GLN A 233 -11.97 27.35 23.47
N GLN A 234 -11.30 28.45 23.86
CA GLN A 234 -10.01 28.39 24.55
C GLN A 234 -10.13 27.76 25.95
N GLN A 235 -11.23 27.99 26.67
CA GLN A 235 -11.49 27.34 27.95
C GLN A 235 -11.68 25.82 27.80
N ASP A 236 -12.41 25.36 26.78
CA ASP A 236 -12.57 23.94 26.46
C ASP A 236 -11.22 23.28 26.11
N GLU A 237 -10.34 23.97 25.37
CA GLU A 237 -8.99 23.46 25.08
C GLU A 237 -8.12 23.39 26.34
N VAL A 238 -8.16 24.40 27.21
CA VAL A 238 -7.42 24.40 28.48
C VAL A 238 -7.90 23.27 29.41
N GLN A 239 -9.20 23.01 29.51
CA GLN A 239 -9.74 21.92 30.32
C GLN A 239 -9.27 20.55 29.79
N LYS A 240 -9.27 20.34 28.47
CA LYS A 240 -8.74 19.10 27.85
C LYS A 240 -7.24 18.91 28.14
N LEU A 241 -6.45 19.98 28.03
CA LEU A 241 -5.02 19.94 28.35
C LEU A 241 -4.76 19.68 29.84
N GLN A 242 -5.60 20.18 30.73
CA GLN A 242 -5.54 19.90 32.17
C GLN A 242 -5.85 18.42 32.47
N ALA A 243 -6.90 17.86 31.86
CA ALA A 243 -7.23 16.43 31.99
C ALA A 243 -6.08 15.53 31.49
N ILE A 244 -5.47 15.85 30.34
CA ILE A 244 -4.30 15.13 29.81
C ILE A 244 -3.10 15.25 30.77
N LEU A 245 -2.87 16.42 31.37
CA LEU A 245 -1.78 16.63 32.33
C LEU A 245 -1.99 15.83 33.63
N GLU A 246 -3.21 15.84 34.17
CA GLU A 246 -3.59 15.04 35.34
C GLU A 246 -3.45 13.53 35.05
N ALA A 247 -3.90 13.09 33.87
CA ALA A 247 -3.73 11.72 33.40
C ALA A 247 -2.25 11.31 33.34
N VAL A 248 -1.38 12.15 32.76
CA VAL A 248 0.07 11.89 32.70
C VAL A 248 0.75 11.98 34.08
N GLU A 249 0.27 12.84 34.98
CA GLU A 249 0.74 12.86 36.37
C GLU A 249 0.33 11.59 37.12
N ASN A 250 -0.88 11.09 36.90
CA ASN A 250 -1.33 9.79 37.40
C ASN A 250 -0.56 8.59 36.83
N LEU A 251 0.13 8.74 35.69
CA LEU A 251 1.09 7.74 35.18
C LEU A 251 2.45 7.78 35.87
N LYS A 252 2.80 8.87 36.57
CA LYS A 252 4.02 8.93 37.41
C LYS A 252 3.82 8.14 38.69
N LEU A 253 3.85 6.82 38.59
CA LEU A 253 3.98 5.99 39.79
C LEU A 253 5.28 6.35 40.51
N ALA A 254 5.16 6.67 41.79
CA ALA A 254 6.29 6.79 42.69
C ALA A 254 6.89 5.39 42.89
N VAL A 255 7.86 5.03 42.04
CA VAL A 255 8.65 3.81 42.20
C VAL A 255 9.52 3.96 43.45
N SER A 256 8.94 3.62 44.59
CA SER A 256 9.63 3.47 45.86
C SER A 256 10.64 2.34 45.73
N THR A 257 11.92 2.64 45.95
CA THR A 257 13.06 1.74 45.66
C THR A 257 13.15 0.48 46.52
N ASP A 258 12.18 0.23 47.40
CA ASP A 258 12.13 -0.85 48.40
C ASP A 258 10.92 -1.81 48.21
N SER A 259 10.22 -1.75 47.08
CA SER A 259 9.07 -2.64 46.82
C SER A 259 9.48 -4.10 46.56
N THR A 260 8.68 -5.06 47.06
CA THR A 260 8.92 -6.48 46.86
C THR A 260 8.49 -6.96 45.47
N THR A 261 8.77 -8.22 45.12
CA THR A 261 8.40 -8.78 43.80
C THR A 261 6.89 -8.87 43.58
N ASP A 262 6.10 -9.13 44.63
CA ASP A 262 4.62 -9.13 44.52
C ASP A 262 4.07 -7.70 44.32
N ASP A 263 4.65 -6.72 45.02
CA ASP A 263 4.30 -5.30 44.82
C ASP A 263 4.57 -4.87 43.38
N SER A 264 5.68 -5.34 42.79
CA SER A 264 6.10 -5.00 41.43
C SER A 264 5.07 -5.43 40.38
N ARG A 265 4.53 -6.65 40.51
CA ARG A 265 3.50 -7.19 39.62
C ARG A 265 2.15 -6.47 39.78
N SER A 266 1.79 -6.09 41.00
CA SER A 266 0.60 -5.26 41.28
C SER A 266 0.73 -3.86 40.67
N LEU A 267 1.90 -3.23 40.81
CA LEU A 267 2.22 -1.92 40.20
C LEU A 267 2.22 -1.99 38.67
N TRP A 268 2.67 -3.11 38.07
CA TRP A 268 2.55 -3.36 36.63
C TRP A 268 1.08 -3.35 36.18
N SER A 269 0.20 -4.13 36.81
CA SER A 269 -1.23 -4.14 36.42
C SER A 269 -1.88 -2.77 36.58
N ILE A 270 -1.61 -2.05 37.68
CA ILE A 270 -2.13 -0.70 37.91
C ILE A 270 -1.63 0.28 36.84
N SER A 271 -0.38 0.13 36.36
CA SER A 271 0.16 0.95 35.27
C SER A 271 -0.58 0.69 33.95
N VAL A 272 -0.78 -0.59 33.61
CA VAL A 272 -1.45 -1.02 32.37
C VAL A 272 -2.89 -0.53 32.35
N ASP A 273 -3.63 -0.71 33.45
CA ASP A 273 -5.02 -0.26 33.56
C ASP A 273 -5.16 1.28 33.43
N ARG A 274 -4.21 2.05 34.01
CA ARG A 274 -4.16 3.52 33.83
C ARG A 274 -3.84 3.91 32.39
N ILE A 275 -2.89 3.24 31.73
CA ILE A 275 -2.53 3.52 30.34
C ILE A 275 -3.68 3.15 29.39
N GLU A 276 -4.42 2.09 29.67
CA GLU A 276 -5.63 1.75 28.91
C GLU A 276 -6.74 2.80 29.08
N ALA A 277 -6.96 3.32 30.30
CA ALA A 277 -7.88 4.43 30.52
C ALA A 277 -7.52 5.64 29.62
N VAL A 278 -6.24 6.08 29.66
CA VAL A 278 -5.73 7.17 28.81
C VAL A 278 -5.88 6.85 27.31
N GLN A 279 -5.66 5.60 26.90
CA GLN A 279 -5.85 5.14 25.52
C GLN A 279 -7.30 5.29 25.06
N THR A 280 -8.27 4.99 25.93
CA THR A 280 -9.70 5.09 25.59
C THR A 280 -10.22 6.52 25.61
N GLU A 281 -9.78 7.34 26.56
CA GLU A 281 -10.25 8.72 26.75
C GLU A 281 -9.62 9.70 25.74
N HIS A 282 -8.33 9.52 25.43
CA HIS A 282 -7.53 10.48 24.65
C HIS A 282 -7.02 9.92 23.31
N LYS A 283 -7.75 8.97 22.70
CA LYS A 283 -7.33 8.24 21.48
C LYS A 283 -6.80 9.12 20.33
N HIS A 284 -7.41 10.29 20.09
CA HIS A 284 -7.02 11.21 19.02
C HIS A 284 -5.84 12.13 19.39
N ASP A 285 -5.53 12.23 20.67
CA ASP A 285 -4.54 13.15 21.23
C ASP A 285 -3.19 12.47 21.52
N VAL A 286 -3.14 11.12 21.47
CA VAL A 286 -1.93 10.29 21.68
C VAL A 286 -0.75 10.75 20.83
N GLU A 287 -0.93 10.87 19.51
CA GLU A 287 0.12 11.31 18.59
C GLU A 287 0.42 12.81 18.71
N ARG A 288 -0.60 13.63 19.01
CA ARG A 288 -0.49 15.10 19.07
C ARG A 288 0.36 15.58 20.26
N PHE A 289 0.25 14.90 21.41
CA PHE A 289 0.96 15.26 22.63
C PHE A 289 2.06 14.26 23.04
N GLY A 290 2.35 13.26 22.20
CA GLY A 290 3.41 12.29 22.48
C GLY A 290 3.14 11.40 23.69
N LEU A 291 1.86 11.08 23.97
CA LEU A 291 1.46 10.33 25.17
C LEU A 291 2.06 8.92 25.21
N SER A 292 2.45 8.39 24.05
CA SER A 292 3.22 7.14 23.92
C SER A 292 4.57 7.21 24.64
N GLU A 293 5.32 8.32 24.52
CA GLU A 293 6.61 8.49 25.20
C GLU A 293 6.44 8.54 26.72
N ALA A 294 5.40 9.22 27.21
CA ALA A 294 5.07 9.28 28.63
C ALA A 294 4.66 7.90 29.19
N ALA A 295 3.81 7.17 28.47
CA ALA A 295 3.40 5.81 28.83
C ALA A 295 4.58 4.83 28.86
N ILE A 296 5.46 4.87 27.86
CA ILE A 296 6.66 4.03 27.80
C ILE A 296 7.66 4.43 28.89
N GLY A 297 7.78 5.73 29.20
CA GLY A 297 8.59 6.22 30.32
C GLY A 297 8.14 5.70 31.69
N ALA A 298 6.82 5.62 31.91
CA ALA A 298 6.23 5.03 33.12
C ALA A 298 6.41 3.51 33.17
N LEU A 299 6.24 2.80 32.05
CA LEU A 299 6.39 1.34 31.98
C LEU A 299 7.84 0.88 32.06
N HIS A 300 8.80 1.61 31.49
CA HIS A 300 10.20 1.22 31.39
C HIS A 300 10.84 0.68 32.69
N PRO A 301 10.74 1.34 33.87
CA PRO A 301 11.30 0.81 35.11
C PRO A 301 10.65 -0.51 35.55
N LEU A 302 9.33 -0.64 35.43
CA LEU A 302 8.58 -1.86 35.81
C LEU A 302 8.82 -3.01 34.81
N PHE A 303 8.84 -2.69 33.52
CA PHE A 303 9.23 -3.64 32.47
C PHE A 303 10.65 -4.16 32.70
N LYS A 304 11.58 -3.30 33.16
CA LYS A 304 12.94 -3.72 33.50
C LYS A 304 12.99 -4.67 34.70
N THR A 305 12.16 -4.49 35.72
CA THR A 305 12.10 -5.41 36.88
C THR A 305 11.44 -6.74 36.53
N GLU A 306 10.31 -6.73 35.81
CA GLU A 306 9.65 -7.96 35.35
C GLU A 306 10.52 -8.74 34.36
N MET A 307 11.20 -8.07 33.42
CA MET A 307 12.18 -8.72 32.54
C MET A 307 13.42 -9.21 33.29
N ALA A 308 13.70 -8.72 34.50
CA ALA A 308 14.81 -9.22 35.32
C ALA A 308 14.49 -10.58 35.94
N SER A 309 13.27 -10.77 36.44
CA SER A 309 12.77 -12.01 37.07
C SER A 309 12.23 -13.06 36.10
N TRP A 310 11.75 -12.66 34.92
CA TRP A 310 11.17 -13.57 33.92
C TRP A 310 12.17 -14.61 33.37
N ASP A 311 11.74 -15.88 33.32
CA ASP A 311 12.33 -16.91 32.44
C ASP A 311 11.46 -17.12 31.17
N PRO A 312 11.96 -16.68 30.00
CA PRO A 312 11.38 -16.94 28.68
C PRO A 312 11.01 -18.39 28.32
N LEU A 313 11.64 -19.40 28.94
CA LEU A 313 11.41 -20.81 28.58
C LEU A 313 10.33 -21.48 29.44
N GLU A 314 10.11 -21.02 30.67
CA GLU A 314 9.08 -21.55 31.56
C GLU A 314 7.70 -20.92 31.28
N ASP A 315 7.65 -19.58 31.18
CA ASP A 315 6.41 -18.82 30.92
C ASP A 315 6.50 -17.97 29.62
N PRO A 316 6.22 -18.53 28.43
CA PRO A 316 6.36 -17.82 27.15
C PRO A 316 5.45 -16.59 26.95
N THR A 317 4.31 -16.53 27.65
CA THR A 317 3.22 -15.57 27.41
C THR A 317 3.16 -14.39 28.40
N THR A 318 4.11 -14.30 29.33
CA THR A 318 4.18 -13.26 30.37
C THR A 318 4.19 -11.85 29.75
N LEU A 319 3.38 -10.94 30.32
CA LEU A 319 3.11 -9.57 29.85
C LEU A 319 2.47 -9.42 28.45
N VAL A 320 2.34 -10.49 27.65
CA VAL A 320 1.85 -10.39 26.25
C VAL A 320 0.42 -9.87 26.19
N ALA A 321 -0.47 -10.37 27.06
CA ALA A 321 -1.87 -9.92 27.11
C ALA A 321 -1.97 -8.44 27.52
N ASP A 322 -1.18 -8.01 28.49
CA ASP A 322 -1.16 -6.63 28.98
C ASP A 322 -0.67 -5.65 27.91
N LEU A 323 0.45 -5.97 27.26
CA LEU A 323 1.02 -5.18 26.16
C LEU A 323 0.10 -5.14 24.93
N GLN A 324 -0.77 -6.15 24.74
CA GLN A 324 -1.79 -6.14 23.69
C GLN A 324 -2.96 -5.21 24.01
N ARG A 325 -3.34 -5.01 25.28
CA ARG A 325 -4.38 -4.03 25.69
C ARG A 325 -3.95 -2.60 25.36
N ILE A 326 -2.72 -2.24 25.71
CA ILE A 326 -2.16 -0.88 25.53
C ILE A 326 -1.46 -0.65 24.19
N ARG A 327 -1.77 -1.48 23.18
CA ARG A 327 -1.03 -1.57 21.92
C ARG A 327 -0.86 -0.25 21.17
N THR A 328 -1.90 0.61 21.15
CA THR A 328 -1.82 1.88 20.41
C THR A 328 -0.99 2.92 21.16
N MET A 329 -0.97 2.88 22.50
CA MET A 329 -0.06 3.71 23.31
C MET A 329 1.41 3.32 23.13
N LEU A 330 1.71 2.06 22.76
CA LEU A 330 3.06 1.61 22.42
C LEU A 330 3.52 2.03 21.00
N GLY A 331 2.66 2.73 20.24
CA GLY A 331 2.94 3.12 18.85
C GLY A 331 2.89 1.95 17.86
N LEU A 332 2.16 0.88 18.19
CA LEU A 332 1.95 -0.28 17.30
C LEU A 332 0.58 -0.17 16.59
N PRO A 333 0.46 -0.62 15.32
CA PRO A 333 -0.80 -0.58 14.56
C PRO A 333 -1.88 -1.45 15.23
N SER A 334 -3.15 -1.12 15.02
CA SER A 334 -4.27 -1.76 15.74
C SER A 334 -4.42 -3.24 15.39
N LEU A 335 -4.99 -4.04 16.31
CA LEU A 335 -5.22 -5.46 16.08
C LEU A 335 -6.17 -5.72 14.89
N ASP A 336 -7.16 -4.84 14.69
CA ASP A 336 -8.13 -4.92 13.59
C ASP A 336 -7.49 -4.79 12.20
N GLU A 337 -6.37 -4.08 12.09
CA GLU A 337 -5.63 -3.94 10.82
C GLU A 337 -4.94 -5.28 10.48
N ILE A 338 -4.26 -5.85 11.48
CA ILE A 338 -3.45 -7.07 11.41
C ILE A 338 -4.26 -8.34 11.11
N THR A 339 -5.53 -8.42 11.52
CA THR A 339 -6.36 -9.62 11.32
C THR A 339 -6.66 -9.94 9.85
N ASN A 340 -6.47 -8.96 8.95
CA ASN A 340 -6.54 -9.19 7.52
C ASN A 340 -5.38 -10.10 7.07
N VAL A 341 -5.68 -11.23 6.42
CA VAL A 341 -4.65 -12.19 5.94
C VAL A 341 -3.59 -11.54 5.02
N ARG A 342 -3.98 -10.49 4.28
CA ARG A 342 -3.05 -9.67 3.48
C ARG A 342 -2.03 -8.90 4.33
N GLU A 343 -2.36 -8.55 5.57
CA GLU A 343 -1.49 -7.80 6.47
C GLU A 343 -0.54 -8.69 7.26
N ALA A 344 -0.91 -9.92 7.60
CA ALA A 344 0.05 -10.92 8.08
C ALA A 344 1.19 -11.16 7.05
N ALA A 345 0.84 -11.29 5.76
CA ALA A 345 1.82 -11.40 4.68
C ALA A 345 2.65 -10.11 4.47
N ARG A 346 2.03 -8.92 4.63
CA ARG A 346 2.77 -7.64 4.63
C ARG A 346 3.69 -7.49 5.84
N MET A 347 3.33 -8.01 7.01
CA MET A 347 4.21 -8.04 8.17
C MET A 347 5.44 -8.88 7.84
N ASP A 348 5.28 -10.07 7.27
CA ASP A 348 6.41 -10.92 6.84
C ASP A 348 7.28 -10.30 5.74
N GLU A 349 6.68 -9.54 4.81
CA GLU A 349 7.42 -8.74 3.85
C GLU A 349 8.17 -7.56 4.52
N SER A 350 7.57 -6.94 5.57
CA SER A 350 8.19 -5.86 6.34
C SER A 350 9.34 -6.34 7.23
N TYR A 351 9.22 -7.54 7.82
CA TYR A 351 10.29 -8.23 8.53
C TYR A 351 11.48 -8.52 7.60
N GLY A 352 11.21 -8.81 6.31
CA GLY A 352 12.24 -8.98 5.27
C GLY A 352 12.81 -7.68 4.67
N ARG A 353 12.20 -6.53 4.93
CA ARG A 353 12.71 -5.22 4.50
C ARG A 353 12.71 -4.24 5.67
N SER A 354 13.77 -4.29 6.48
CA SER A 354 14.12 -3.21 7.40
C SER A 354 14.19 -1.88 6.63
N ARG A 355 13.10 -1.10 6.72
CA ARG A 355 13.03 0.27 6.23
C ARG A 355 14.04 1.05 7.07
N ARG A 356 15.03 1.66 6.43
CA ARG A 356 16.08 2.45 7.11
C ARG A 356 15.50 3.72 7.72
N GLN A 357 14.80 3.57 8.84
CA GLN A 357 14.48 4.65 9.76
C GLN A 357 15.81 5.16 10.35
N LYS A 358 15.93 6.48 10.53
CA LYS A 358 17.15 7.09 11.07
C LYS A 358 17.16 7.18 12.58
N GLU A 359 15.99 7.06 13.19
CA GLU A 359 15.70 7.17 14.61
C GLU A 359 14.79 5.99 14.98
N THR A 360 15.02 5.38 16.14
CA THR A 360 14.18 4.31 16.69
C THR A 360 13.10 4.91 17.58
N THR A 361 11.90 4.31 17.60
CA THR A 361 10.87 4.74 18.55
C THR A 361 11.29 4.44 19.99
N THR A 362 10.63 5.08 20.96
CA THR A 362 10.84 4.81 22.40
C THR A 362 10.56 3.35 22.75
N TYR A 363 9.50 2.75 22.18
CA TYR A 363 9.17 1.33 22.34
C TYR A 363 10.21 0.41 21.71
N GLU A 364 10.63 0.70 20.46
CA GLU A 364 11.72 -0.02 19.78
C GLU A 364 13.01 -0.02 20.60
N THR A 365 13.33 1.12 21.22
CA THR A 365 14.51 1.30 22.06
C THR A 365 14.40 0.48 23.36
N MET A 366 13.23 0.47 24.01
CA MET A 366 12.96 -0.36 25.20
C MET A 366 13.10 -1.86 24.89
N MET A 367 12.49 -2.32 23.79
CA MET A 367 12.56 -3.73 23.36
C MET A 367 13.98 -4.13 22.94
N TYR A 368 14.73 -3.25 22.28
CA TYR A 368 16.12 -3.52 21.90
C TYR A 368 17.09 -3.57 23.10
N THR A 369 16.84 -2.77 24.14
CA THR A 369 17.76 -2.63 25.30
C THR A 369 17.45 -3.56 26.47
N ILE A 370 16.18 -3.97 26.66
CA ILE A 370 15.78 -4.82 27.80
C ILE A 370 15.40 -6.23 27.33
N TRP A 371 14.47 -6.35 26.37
CA TRP A 371 13.90 -7.63 25.94
C TRP A 371 14.89 -8.45 25.11
N LEU A 372 15.52 -7.84 24.10
CA LEU A 372 16.42 -8.55 23.17
C LEU A 372 17.67 -9.13 23.86
N PRO A 373 18.34 -8.48 24.83
CA PRO A 373 19.47 -9.07 25.55
C PRO A 373 19.07 -10.30 26.39
N LYS A 374 17.88 -10.27 27.02
CA LYS A 374 17.33 -11.41 27.75
C LYS A 374 17.11 -12.60 26.82
N LEU A 375 16.44 -12.38 25.70
CA LEU A 375 16.23 -13.42 24.68
C LEU A 375 17.55 -13.92 24.07
N ARG A 376 18.55 -13.05 23.90
CA ARG A 376 19.89 -13.47 23.47
C ARG A 376 20.53 -14.43 24.48
N THR A 377 20.40 -14.18 25.79
CA THR A 377 20.93 -15.09 26.81
C THR A 377 20.19 -16.44 26.85
N THR A 378 18.86 -16.45 26.77
CA THR A 378 18.10 -17.71 26.79
C THR A 378 18.31 -18.53 25.52
N ILE A 379 18.26 -17.93 24.32
CA ILE A 379 18.55 -18.62 23.05
C ILE A 379 20.00 -19.12 22.98
N THR A 380 20.93 -18.47 23.69
CA THR A 380 22.31 -18.96 23.82
C THR A 380 22.40 -20.24 24.65
N ASN A 381 21.56 -20.40 25.67
CA ASN A 381 21.53 -21.59 26.54
C ASN A 381 20.54 -22.67 26.09
N TRP A 382 19.57 -22.30 25.24
CA TRP A 382 18.49 -23.16 24.73
C TRP A 382 19.02 -24.37 23.93
N ASN A 383 18.34 -25.50 24.12
CA ASN A 383 18.57 -26.75 23.39
C ASN A 383 17.63 -26.86 22.19
N VAL A 384 18.21 -26.91 20.99
CA VAL A 384 17.50 -26.96 19.70
C VAL A 384 16.47 -28.11 19.59
N LEU A 385 16.65 -29.19 20.34
CA LEU A 385 15.70 -30.32 20.35
C LEU A 385 14.36 -29.99 21.02
N ASP A 386 14.32 -29.05 21.96
CA ASP A 386 13.10 -28.63 22.66
C ASP A 386 12.57 -27.32 22.06
N HIS A 387 11.97 -27.42 20.88
CA HIS A 387 11.49 -26.26 20.13
C HIS A 387 10.20 -25.67 20.69
N THR A 388 9.39 -26.46 21.40
CA THR A 388 8.04 -26.08 21.85
C THR A 388 7.99 -24.75 22.64
N PRO A 389 8.72 -24.57 23.75
CA PRO A 389 8.64 -23.32 24.53
C PRO A 389 9.08 -22.10 23.73
N LEU A 390 10.19 -22.21 22.97
CA LEU A 390 10.71 -21.09 22.20
C LEU A 390 9.84 -20.75 20.97
N THR A 391 9.23 -21.73 20.30
CA THR A 391 8.24 -21.46 19.23
C THR A 391 6.97 -20.83 19.78
N SER A 392 6.52 -21.23 20.99
CA SER A 392 5.38 -20.61 21.68
C SER A 392 5.68 -19.14 22.02
N LEU A 393 6.89 -18.86 22.54
CA LEU A 393 7.34 -17.49 22.82
C LEU A 393 7.36 -16.65 21.54
N VAL A 394 8.00 -17.14 20.48
CA VAL A 394 8.09 -16.39 19.21
C VAL A 394 6.69 -16.14 18.64
N HIS A 395 5.76 -17.09 18.75
CA HIS A 395 4.36 -16.89 18.37
C HIS A 395 3.66 -15.80 19.18
N ALA A 396 3.73 -15.85 20.51
CA ALA A 396 3.06 -14.93 21.41
C ALA A 396 3.60 -13.48 21.28
N TRP A 397 4.92 -13.33 21.13
CA TRP A 397 5.57 -12.02 21.05
C TRP A 397 5.63 -11.43 19.62
N ARG A 398 5.53 -12.23 18.55
CA ARG A 398 5.53 -11.75 17.15
C ARG A 398 4.68 -10.50 16.89
N PRO A 399 3.39 -10.41 17.29
CA PRO A 399 2.59 -9.20 17.05
C PRO A 399 3.11 -7.97 17.82
N LEU A 400 3.85 -8.14 18.91
CA LEU A 400 4.41 -7.05 19.73
C LEU A 400 5.83 -6.64 19.29
N LEU A 401 6.48 -7.40 18.40
CA LEU A 401 7.89 -7.19 18.04
C LEU A 401 8.04 -6.24 16.84
N PRO A 402 8.81 -5.13 16.99
CA PRO A 402 9.18 -4.27 15.87
C PRO A 402 9.94 -5.01 14.76
N PRO A 403 9.80 -4.60 13.48
CA PRO A 403 10.30 -5.38 12.36
C PRO A 403 11.79 -5.75 12.41
N PHE A 404 12.64 -4.80 12.81
CA PHE A 404 14.09 -5.04 12.88
C PHE A 404 14.50 -5.90 14.09
N ILE A 405 13.70 -5.94 15.16
CA ILE A 405 13.98 -6.77 16.35
C ILE A 405 13.64 -8.22 16.04
N TYR A 406 12.51 -8.45 15.35
CA TYR A 406 12.17 -9.78 14.85
C TYR A 406 13.19 -10.28 13.81
N SER A 407 13.62 -9.45 12.85
CA SER A 407 14.66 -9.86 11.92
C SER A 407 15.98 -10.13 12.64
N ASN A 408 16.37 -9.33 13.65
CA ASN A 408 17.54 -9.62 14.49
C ASN A 408 17.44 -10.97 15.22
N LEU A 409 16.29 -11.25 15.84
CA LEU A 409 15.99 -12.48 16.55
C LEU A 409 16.13 -13.71 15.63
N ILE A 410 15.53 -13.66 14.45
CA ILE A 410 15.60 -14.77 13.50
C ILE A 410 17.01 -14.87 12.87
N ASP A 411 17.52 -13.79 12.26
CA ASP A 411 18.79 -13.80 11.48
C ASP A 411 20.04 -14.01 12.35
N GLN A 412 20.08 -13.47 13.58
CA GLN A 412 21.29 -13.47 14.41
C GLN A 412 21.26 -14.47 15.57
N LEU A 413 20.09 -14.92 16.03
CA LEU A 413 19.98 -15.81 17.19
C LEU A 413 19.49 -17.21 16.76
N ILE A 414 18.31 -17.30 16.14
CA ILE A 414 17.69 -18.59 15.81
C ILE A 414 18.39 -19.26 14.63
N VAL A 415 18.49 -18.62 13.46
CA VAL A 415 19.07 -19.23 12.26
C VAL A 415 20.52 -19.67 12.45
N PRO A 416 21.42 -18.91 13.13
CA PRO A 416 22.77 -19.38 13.40
C PRO A 416 22.82 -20.59 14.34
N LYS A 417 21.92 -20.66 15.33
CA LYS A 417 21.78 -21.82 16.22
C LYS A 417 21.29 -23.07 15.48
N LEU A 418 20.24 -22.94 14.67
CA LEU A 418 19.72 -24.02 13.83
C LEU A 418 20.78 -24.48 12.82
N THR A 419 21.52 -23.54 12.23
CA THR A 419 22.64 -23.81 11.32
C THR A 419 23.78 -24.57 12.02
N ALA A 420 24.18 -24.14 13.21
CA ALA A 420 25.22 -24.83 13.98
C ALA A 420 24.78 -26.26 14.34
N ALA A 421 23.54 -26.47 14.79
CA ALA A 421 23.00 -27.79 15.07
C ALA A 421 23.00 -28.67 13.80
N LEU A 422 22.54 -28.13 12.67
CA LEU A 422 22.54 -28.80 11.36
C LEU A 422 23.97 -29.18 10.90
N GLN A 423 24.96 -28.33 11.12
CA GLN A 423 26.36 -28.64 10.82
C GLN A 423 26.92 -29.78 11.68
N THR A 424 26.42 -29.96 12.91
CA THR A 424 26.79 -31.12 13.76
C THR A 424 26.03 -32.40 13.43
N TRP A 425 24.90 -32.35 12.69
CA TRP A 425 24.09 -33.52 12.35
C TRP A 425 24.87 -34.50 11.45
N ASP A 426 25.11 -35.73 11.93
CA ASP A 426 25.87 -36.76 11.24
C ASP A 426 25.22 -38.14 11.48
N PRO A 427 24.32 -38.61 10.59
CA PRO A 427 23.54 -39.84 10.81
C PRO A 427 24.37 -41.13 10.78
N ARG A 428 25.63 -41.05 10.32
CA ARG A 428 26.52 -42.18 10.02
C ARG A 428 27.17 -42.87 11.21
N LYS A 429 27.11 -42.27 12.41
CA LYS A 429 27.92 -42.68 13.58
C LYS A 429 27.09 -43.14 14.77
N ARG A 430 26.04 -43.95 14.57
CA ARG A 430 25.33 -44.60 15.69
C ARG A 430 26.18 -45.71 16.33
N GLY A 431 27.06 -45.33 17.26
CA GLY A 431 27.69 -46.28 18.18
C GLY A 431 26.69 -46.86 19.18
N HIS A 432 26.97 -48.08 19.66
CA HIS A 432 26.07 -48.91 20.49
C HIS A 432 25.68 -48.32 21.86
N HIS A 433 26.25 -47.17 22.24
CA HIS A 433 26.02 -46.49 23.52
C HIS A 433 25.12 -45.24 23.44
N HIS A 434 24.62 -44.86 22.26
CA HIS A 434 23.77 -43.66 22.10
C HIS A 434 22.29 -43.96 22.40
N LYS A 435 21.99 -44.19 23.68
CA LYS A 435 20.60 -44.41 24.17
C LYS A 435 19.80 -43.11 24.33
N THR A 436 20.48 -41.94 24.28
CA THR A 436 19.87 -40.62 24.34
C THR A 436 19.84 -39.95 22.97
N ILE A 437 18.72 -39.31 22.63
CA ILE A 437 18.59 -38.50 21.42
C ILE A 437 19.42 -37.23 21.61
N THR A 438 20.48 -37.10 20.81
CA THR A 438 21.34 -35.91 20.78
C THR A 438 21.20 -35.21 19.42
N THR A 439 21.46 -33.91 19.39
CA THR A 439 21.37 -33.04 18.18
C THR A 439 22.08 -33.63 16.95
N LYS A 440 23.17 -34.36 17.18
CA LYS A 440 23.95 -35.07 16.16
C LYS A 440 23.19 -36.18 15.43
N TYR A 441 22.24 -36.85 16.09
CA TYR A 441 21.52 -38.03 15.57
C TYR A 441 20.01 -37.85 15.43
N ALA A 442 19.44 -36.76 15.97
CA ALA A 442 18.07 -36.36 15.72
C ALA A 442 17.86 -36.07 14.23
N GLN A 443 16.69 -36.45 13.69
CA GLN A 443 16.35 -36.18 12.30
C GLN A 443 16.07 -34.68 12.12
N PRO A 444 16.68 -33.97 11.15
CA PRO A 444 16.55 -32.51 11.06
C PRO A 444 15.12 -32.02 10.89
N HIS A 445 14.20 -32.79 10.28
CA HIS A 445 12.81 -32.35 10.12
C HIS A 445 12.12 -32.11 11.47
N THR A 446 12.39 -32.94 12.50
CA THR A 446 11.61 -32.91 13.76
C THR A 446 11.75 -31.59 14.49
N TRP A 447 12.96 -31.03 14.49
CA TRP A 447 13.29 -29.79 15.18
C TRP A 447 13.42 -28.57 14.25
N LEU A 448 13.31 -28.74 12.92
CA LEU A 448 13.31 -27.63 11.95
C LEU A 448 11.92 -27.27 11.41
N PHE A 449 11.05 -28.25 11.20
CA PHE A 449 9.72 -28.00 10.63
C PHE A 449 8.85 -27.11 11.52
N PRO A 450 8.89 -27.21 12.87
CA PRO A 450 8.21 -26.27 13.77
C PRO A 450 8.64 -24.80 13.59
N TRP A 451 9.83 -24.53 13.02
CA TRP A 451 10.30 -23.17 12.77
C TRP A 451 9.82 -22.57 11.46
N LEU A 452 9.45 -23.39 10.46
CA LEU A 452 9.07 -22.92 9.12
C LEU A 452 7.99 -21.81 9.12
N PRO A 453 6.94 -21.83 9.97
CA PRO A 453 5.92 -20.76 10.01
C PRO A 453 6.41 -19.40 10.54
N TYR A 454 7.61 -19.35 11.12
CA TYR A 454 8.23 -18.16 11.72
C TYR A 454 9.41 -17.63 10.90
N LEU A 455 10.02 -18.45 10.03
CA LEU A 455 11.12 -18.01 9.18
C LEU A 455 10.59 -17.09 8.06
N PRO A 456 11.13 -15.87 7.89
CA PRO A 456 10.72 -14.98 6.80
C PRO A 456 10.92 -15.59 5.39
N PRO A 457 10.14 -15.17 4.39
CA PRO A 457 10.18 -15.75 3.04
C PRO A 457 11.57 -15.78 2.38
N TYR A 458 12.42 -14.79 2.65
CA TYR A 458 13.78 -14.71 2.09
C TYR A 458 14.72 -15.82 2.62
N GLN A 459 14.44 -16.41 3.77
CA GLN A 459 15.20 -17.54 4.31
C GLN A 459 14.71 -18.89 3.78
N LEU A 460 13.43 -18.92 3.37
CA LEU A 460 12.70 -20.07 2.84
C LEU A 460 12.77 -20.18 1.30
N ASP A 461 13.39 -19.24 0.59
CA ASP A 461 13.61 -19.35 -0.85
C ASP A 461 14.70 -20.42 -1.15
N PRO A 462 14.38 -21.52 -1.84
CA PRO A 462 15.37 -22.54 -2.20
C PRO A 462 16.40 -22.02 -3.24
N LYS A 463 16.14 -20.90 -3.91
CA LYS A 463 16.93 -20.37 -5.05
C LYS A 463 17.68 -19.09 -4.75
N ALA A 464 17.49 -18.49 -3.57
CA ALA A 464 18.29 -17.36 -3.13
C ALA A 464 19.80 -17.72 -3.10
N SER A 465 20.66 -16.70 -3.05
CA SER A 465 22.12 -16.88 -2.86
C SER A 465 22.53 -17.05 -1.40
N SER A 466 21.68 -16.60 -0.47
CA SER A 466 21.85 -16.71 0.98
C SER A 466 20.50 -17.02 1.63
N GLY A 467 20.43 -18.03 2.48
CA GLY A 467 19.18 -18.46 3.12
C GLY A 467 19.34 -19.78 3.87
N PHE A 468 18.43 -20.07 4.78
CA PHE A 468 18.51 -21.25 5.65
C PHE A 468 18.38 -22.56 4.87
N LEU A 469 17.51 -22.60 3.84
CA LEU A 469 17.35 -23.78 2.99
C LEU A 469 18.60 -24.13 2.17
N ILE A 470 19.44 -23.16 1.84
CA ILE A 470 20.69 -23.40 1.10
C ILE A 470 21.67 -24.17 1.98
N GLU A 471 21.75 -23.82 3.26
CA GLU A 471 22.59 -24.50 4.23
C GLU A 471 22.09 -25.93 4.51
N ILE A 472 20.76 -26.13 4.57
CA ILE A 472 20.14 -27.46 4.55
C ILE A 472 20.56 -28.24 3.30
N LYS A 473 20.40 -27.68 2.09
CA LYS A 473 20.82 -28.33 0.84
C LYS A 473 22.32 -28.67 0.84
N ARG A 474 23.17 -27.79 1.39
CA ARG A 474 24.62 -27.99 1.49
C ARG A 474 24.95 -29.14 2.44
N ARG A 475 24.32 -29.20 3.62
CA ARG A 475 24.54 -30.28 4.59
C ARG A 475 23.96 -31.61 4.10
N LEU A 476 22.76 -31.60 3.53
CA LEU A 476 22.12 -32.79 2.94
C LEU A 476 23.01 -33.41 1.86
N ARG A 477 23.59 -32.57 0.98
CA ARG A 477 24.60 -32.98 0.01
C ARG A 477 25.81 -33.63 0.66
N GLN A 478 26.45 -32.97 1.62
CA GLN A 478 27.62 -33.53 2.33
C GLN A 478 27.32 -34.86 3.03
N VAL A 479 26.13 -35.01 3.61
CA VAL A 479 25.70 -36.23 4.28
C VAL A 479 25.45 -37.36 3.26
N LEU A 480 24.80 -37.07 2.12
CA LEU A 480 24.60 -38.04 1.04
C LEU A 480 25.93 -38.41 0.34
N ASP A 481 26.81 -37.44 0.06
CA ASP A 481 28.20 -37.63 -0.39
C ASP A 481 29.02 -38.45 0.60
N GLY A 482 28.65 -38.42 1.87
CA GLY A 482 29.27 -39.19 2.95
C GLY A 482 28.60 -40.51 3.30
N TRP A 483 27.40 -40.81 2.79
CA TRP A 483 26.57 -41.97 3.17
C TRP A 483 27.06 -43.28 2.51
N ASP A 484 26.95 -44.39 3.23
CA ASP A 484 27.11 -45.73 2.66
C ASP A 484 25.73 -46.33 2.34
N VAL A 485 25.56 -46.78 1.10
CA VAL A 485 24.35 -47.46 0.61
C VAL A 485 24.06 -48.71 1.44
N GLY A 486 25.11 -49.38 1.97
CA GLY A 486 25.00 -50.54 2.83
C GLY A 486 24.18 -50.33 4.11
N SER A 487 24.01 -49.08 4.56
CA SER A 487 23.26 -48.72 5.79
C SER A 487 21.75 -48.53 5.56
N GLY A 488 21.25 -48.74 4.34
CA GLY A 488 19.85 -48.57 3.98
C GLY A 488 19.41 -47.10 3.82
N PRO A 489 18.10 -46.86 3.60
CA PRO A 489 17.55 -45.54 3.37
C PRO A 489 17.60 -44.67 4.63
N LEU A 490 17.99 -43.42 4.45
CA LEU A 490 18.00 -42.41 5.50
C LEU A 490 16.56 -42.02 5.88
N SER A 491 16.15 -42.40 7.09
CA SER A 491 14.87 -42.04 7.70
C SER A 491 14.63 -40.52 7.71
N GLY A 492 13.44 -40.08 7.31
CA GLY A 492 13.04 -38.67 7.38
C GLY A 492 13.41 -37.80 6.18
N LEU A 493 13.91 -38.38 5.06
CA LEU A 493 14.18 -37.62 3.83
C LEU A 493 12.94 -37.32 2.97
N GLN A 494 11.90 -38.15 3.05
CA GLN A 494 10.67 -37.94 2.26
C GLN A 494 9.95 -36.64 2.64
N GLU A 495 9.99 -36.26 3.92
CA GLU A 495 9.41 -35.03 4.44
C GLU A 495 10.04 -33.75 3.84
N TRP A 496 11.30 -33.81 3.40
CA TRP A 496 11.96 -32.69 2.72
C TRP A 496 11.46 -32.47 1.29
N ARG A 497 10.71 -33.42 0.72
CA ARG A 497 10.16 -33.31 -0.64
C ARG A 497 9.15 -32.18 -0.76
N ASP A 498 8.35 -31.95 0.28
CA ASP A 498 7.32 -30.90 0.26
C ASP A 498 7.93 -29.49 0.33
N LEU A 499 9.10 -29.36 0.99
CA LEU A 499 9.82 -28.09 1.14
C LEU A 499 10.80 -27.80 -0.01
N LEU A 500 11.46 -28.82 -0.57
CA LEU A 500 12.52 -28.66 -1.57
C LEU A 500 12.10 -29.05 -2.99
N GLY A 501 11.05 -29.86 -3.16
CA GLY A 501 10.52 -30.29 -4.45
C GLY A 501 11.59 -30.80 -5.42
N THR A 502 11.64 -30.21 -6.61
CA THR A 502 12.58 -30.58 -7.69
C THR A 502 14.05 -30.45 -7.31
N GLU A 503 14.39 -29.58 -6.36
CA GLU A 503 15.77 -29.37 -5.92
C GLU A 503 16.34 -30.61 -5.20
N LEU A 504 15.47 -31.35 -4.52
CA LEU A 504 15.81 -32.59 -3.83
C LEU A 504 15.95 -33.76 -4.81
N ASP A 505 15.12 -33.84 -5.86
CA ASP A 505 15.33 -34.75 -7.01
C ASP A 505 16.73 -34.55 -7.62
N HIS A 506 17.14 -33.29 -7.86
CA HIS A 506 18.46 -32.97 -8.41
C HIS A 506 19.61 -33.37 -7.46
N ILE A 507 19.43 -33.25 -6.15
CA ILE A 507 20.42 -33.71 -5.16
C ILE A 507 20.55 -35.24 -5.19
N TYR A 508 19.45 -35.98 -5.27
CA TYR A 508 19.49 -37.44 -5.37
C TYR A 508 20.16 -37.92 -6.66
N VAL A 509 19.79 -37.35 -7.81
CA VAL A 509 20.39 -37.72 -9.11
C VAL A 509 21.88 -37.41 -9.17
N ARG A 510 22.34 -36.31 -8.54
CA ARG A 510 23.74 -35.89 -8.63
C ARG A 510 24.67 -36.57 -7.63
N HIS A 511 24.19 -36.93 -6.44
CA HIS A 511 25.04 -37.37 -5.32
C HIS A 511 24.74 -38.79 -4.84
N LEU A 512 23.47 -39.23 -4.88
CA LEU A 512 23.07 -40.57 -4.45
C LEU A 512 23.10 -41.59 -5.60
N LEU A 513 22.55 -41.24 -6.77
CA LEU A 513 22.52 -42.13 -7.94
C LEU A 513 23.91 -42.66 -8.39
N PRO A 514 25.00 -41.86 -8.45
CA PRO A 514 26.32 -42.38 -8.81
C PRO A 514 26.87 -43.38 -7.78
N LYS A 515 26.43 -43.28 -6.51
CA LYS A 515 26.82 -44.20 -5.45
C LYS A 515 26.04 -45.50 -5.49
N LEU A 516 24.74 -45.45 -5.80
CA LEU A 516 23.95 -46.65 -6.04
C LEU A 516 24.54 -47.43 -7.23
N ALA A 517 24.89 -46.73 -8.31
CA ALA A 517 25.58 -47.31 -9.46
C ALA A 517 26.92 -47.95 -9.06
N ARG A 518 27.78 -47.23 -8.34
CA ARG A 518 29.06 -47.76 -7.86
C ARG A 518 28.93 -48.92 -6.87
N TYR A 519 27.91 -48.91 -6.02
CA TYR A 519 27.68 -49.99 -5.05
C TYR A 519 27.26 -51.28 -5.78
N LEU A 520 26.36 -51.18 -6.76
CA LEU A 520 25.96 -52.29 -7.61
C LEU A 520 27.11 -52.75 -8.53
N SER A 521 27.89 -51.82 -9.10
CA SER A 521 29.03 -52.20 -9.94
C SER A 521 30.14 -52.91 -9.16
N GLN A 522 30.35 -52.58 -7.88
CA GLN A 522 31.42 -53.15 -7.03
C GLN A 522 31.02 -54.35 -6.17
N LYS A 523 29.74 -54.49 -5.76
CA LYS A 523 29.32 -55.54 -4.80
C LYS A 523 28.28 -56.53 -5.32
N PHE A 524 27.62 -56.24 -6.44
CA PHE A 524 26.68 -57.18 -7.04
C PHE A 524 27.41 -57.97 -8.12
N ASP A 525 27.44 -59.30 -8.00
CA ASP A 525 27.82 -60.20 -9.09
C ASP A 525 26.67 -61.17 -9.37
N VAL A 526 26.68 -61.81 -10.54
CA VAL A 526 25.58 -62.67 -11.00
C VAL A 526 26.08 -64.09 -11.21
N ASP A 527 26.45 -64.77 -10.12
CA ASP A 527 26.87 -66.16 -10.17
C ASP A 527 25.65 -67.10 -10.11
N PRO A 528 25.38 -67.96 -11.12
CA PRO A 528 24.22 -68.85 -11.11
C PRO A 528 24.17 -69.78 -9.88
N SER A 529 25.33 -70.17 -9.35
CA SER A 529 25.50 -71.14 -8.25
C SER A 529 25.37 -70.55 -6.83
N ASP A 530 25.60 -69.25 -6.64
CA ASP A 530 25.51 -68.57 -5.33
C ASP A 530 25.14 -67.09 -5.51
N GLN A 531 23.86 -66.75 -5.29
CA GLN A 531 23.31 -65.44 -5.66
C GLN A 531 23.11 -64.52 -4.44
N ASP A 532 24.05 -63.59 -4.23
CA ASP A 532 23.91 -62.54 -3.19
C ASP A 532 22.96 -61.41 -3.63
N LEU A 533 21.68 -61.58 -3.30
CA LEU A 533 20.65 -60.54 -3.47
C LEU A 533 20.86 -59.32 -2.56
N THR A 534 21.65 -59.39 -1.49
CA THR A 534 21.70 -58.32 -0.48
C THR A 534 22.25 -57.01 -1.06
N ALA A 535 23.08 -57.06 -2.11
CA ALA A 535 23.54 -55.87 -2.81
C ALA A 535 22.40 -55.18 -3.59
N LEU A 536 21.53 -55.98 -4.24
CA LEU A 536 20.39 -55.50 -5.01
C LEU A 536 19.26 -54.99 -4.10
N GLU A 537 18.90 -55.73 -3.05
CA GLU A 537 17.89 -55.33 -2.06
C GLU A 537 18.20 -53.96 -1.43
N LYS A 538 19.46 -53.73 -1.04
CA LYS A 538 19.91 -52.46 -0.45
C LYS A 538 19.83 -51.29 -1.43
N VAL A 539 19.90 -51.54 -2.74
CA VAL A 539 19.66 -50.54 -3.79
C VAL A 539 18.17 -50.34 -4.05
N LEU A 540 17.38 -51.44 -4.11
CA LEU A 540 15.92 -51.41 -4.25
C LEU A 540 15.21 -50.68 -3.10
N ALA A 541 15.77 -50.70 -1.89
CA ALA A 541 15.29 -49.92 -0.75
C ALA A 541 15.25 -48.39 -1.00
N TRP A 542 15.95 -47.89 -2.03
CA TRP A 542 15.91 -46.48 -2.43
C TRP A 542 14.90 -46.17 -3.55
N GLN A 543 14.14 -47.15 -4.05
CA GLN A 543 13.23 -46.96 -5.20
C GLN A 543 12.22 -45.82 -5.01
N GLU A 544 11.74 -45.59 -3.79
CA GLU A 544 10.71 -44.58 -3.48
C GLU A 544 11.24 -43.15 -3.42
N TYR A 545 12.56 -42.96 -3.51
CA TYR A 545 13.22 -41.66 -3.53
C TYR A 545 13.49 -41.15 -4.96
N PHE A 546 13.29 -41.99 -5.98
CA PHE A 546 13.56 -41.65 -7.38
C PHE A 546 12.32 -41.81 -8.25
N LYS A 547 12.28 -41.09 -9.38
CA LYS A 547 11.31 -41.35 -10.44
C LYS A 547 11.64 -42.68 -11.12
N THR A 548 10.61 -43.46 -11.47
CA THR A 548 10.74 -44.80 -12.06
C THR A 548 11.71 -44.85 -13.25
N GLU A 549 11.67 -43.84 -14.13
CA GLU A 549 12.58 -43.71 -15.29
C GLU A 549 14.06 -43.67 -14.90
N VAL A 550 14.38 -42.95 -13.82
CA VAL A 550 15.77 -42.75 -13.36
C VAL A 550 16.32 -44.05 -12.79
N PHE A 551 15.49 -44.75 -12.01
CA PHE A 551 15.85 -46.01 -11.39
C PHE A 551 15.87 -47.17 -12.40
N ALA A 552 14.99 -47.16 -13.40
CA ALA A 552 15.04 -48.08 -14.53
C ALA A 552 16.37 -47.98 -15.29
N ARG A 553 16.83 -46.75 -15.61
CA ARG A 553 18.12 -46.52 -16.28
C ARG A 553 19.33 -46.95 -15.46
N LEU A 554 19.25 -46.90 -14.13
CA LEU A 554 20.28 -47.44 -13.25
C LEU A 554 20.43 -48.96 -13.44
N LEU A 555 19.32 -49.70 -13.46
CA LEU A 555 19.32 -51.15 -13.68
C LEU A 555 19.83 -51.51 -15.08
N VAL A 556 19.37 -50.81 -16.12
CA VAL A 556 19.80 -51.01 -17.53
C VAL A 556 21.32 -50.86 -17.70
N ALA A 557 21.98 -50.00 -16.92
CA ALA A 557 23.39 -49.71 -17.07
C ALA A 557 24.33 -50.56 -16.18
N GLU A 558 23.87 -51.07 -15.03
CA GLU A 558 24.73 -51.74 -14.04
C GLU A 558 24.29 -53.18 -13.70
N PHE A 559 22.99 -53.49 -13.75
CA PHE A 559 22.45 -54.83 -13.50
C PHE A 559 22.39 -55.66 -14.80
N PHE A 560 21.70 -55.15 -15.82
CA PHE A 560 21.45 -55.90 -17.05
C PHE A 560 22.71 -56.32 -17.82
N PRO A 561 23.82 -55.55 -17.87
CA PRO A 561 25.03 -56.01 -18.57
C PRO A 561 25.65 -57.25 -17.91
N LYS A 562 25.68 -57.31 -16.57
CA LYS A 562 26.19 -58.47 -15.81
C LYS A 562 25.28 -59.69 -15.95
N TRP A 563 23.97 -59.46 -15.92
CA TRP A 563 22.97 -60.50 -16.11
C TRP A 563 22.98 -61.07 -17.55
N LEU A 564 23.14 -60.22 -18.58
CA LEU A 564 23.26 -60.66 -19.97
C LEU A 564 24.58 -61.39 -20.24
N SER A 565 25.71 -60.96 -19.65
CA SER A 565 26.99 -61.67 -19.81
C SER A 565 26.99 -63.06 -19.17
N THR A 566 26.32 -63.21 -18.02
CA THR A 566 26.24 -64.50 -17.32
C THR A 566 25.24 -65.44 -17.98
N LEU A 567 24.13 -64.92 -18.52
CA LEU A 567 23.27 -65.66 -19.45
C LEU A 567 24.04 -66.13 -20.70
N HIS A 568 24.84 -65.26 -21.34
CA HIS A 568 25.64 -65.64 -22.52
C HIS A 568 26.69 -66.70 -22.19
N MET A 569 27.40 -66.57 -21.06
CA MET A 569 28.34 -67.59 -20.58
C MET A 569 27.65 -68.94 -20.34
N TRP A 570 26.46 -68.95 -19.73
CA TRP A 570 25.72 -70.18 -19.43
C TRP A 570 25.14 -70.83 -20.71
N LEU A 571 24.66 -70.04 -21.66
CA LEU A 571 24.20 -70.54 -22.98
C LEU A 571 25.35 -71.02 -23.89
N THR A 572 26.60 -70.66 -23.57
CA THR A 572 27.81 -71.06 -24.32
C THR A 572 28.54 -72.25 -23.68
N SER A 573 28.12 -72.74 -22.51
CA SER A 573 28.72 -73.92 -21.88
C SER A 573 28.35 -75.22 -22.64
N GLU A 574 29.12 -76.29 -22.45
CA GLU A 574 28.91 -77.56 -23.17
C GLU A 574 27.72 -78.39 -22.63
N GLU A 575 27.21 -78.06 -21.44
CA GLU A 575 26.12 -78.76 -20.74
C GLU A 575 24.96 -77.79 -20.40
N VAL A 576 24.34 -77.17 -21.41
CA VAL A 576 23.24 -76.21 -21.20
C VAL A 576 21.92 -76.92 -20.88
N ASN A 577 21.44 -76.84 -19.63
CA ASN A 577 20.05 -77.17 -19.32
C ASN A 577 19.12 -75.96 -19.55
N LEU A 578 18.39 -75.98 -20.66
CA LEU A 578 17.46 -74.91 -21.06
C LEU A 578 16.27 -74.74 -20.11
N GLU A 579 15.88 -75.78 -19.36
CA GLU A 579 14.79 -75.72 -18.38
C GLU A 579 15.23 -74.88 -17.16
N GLU A 580 16.41 -75.15 -16.62
CA GLU A 580 17.04 -74.37 -15.54
C GLU A 580 17.27 -72.90 -15.94
N VAL A 581 17.68 -72.63 -17.19
CA VAL A 581 17.81 -71.26 -17.72
C VAL A 581 16.46 -70.54 -17.73
N GLY A 582 15.37 -71.25 -18.03
CA GLY A 582 14.01 -70.72 -17.99
C GLY A 582 13.52 -70.41 -16.57
N GLU A 583 13.76 -71.32 -15.62
CA GLU A 583 13.46 -71.10 -14.20
C GLU A 583 14.25 -69.91 -13.63
N TRP A 584 15.55 -69.83 -13.92
CA TRP A 584 16.42 -68.72 -13.52
C TRP A 584 15.97 -67.37 -14.10
N PHE A 585 15.60 -67.33 -15.38
CA PHE A 585 15.05 -66.12 -16.01
C PHE A 585 13.74 -65.66 -15.33
N THR A 586 12.81 -66.59 -15.08
CA THR A 586 11.53 -66.26 -14.47
C THR A 586 11.67 -65.85 -13.00
N TRP A 587 12.61 -66.46 -12.27
CA TRP A 587 12.97 -66.08 -10.91
C TRP A 587 13.56 -64.66 -10.84
N TRP A 588 14.53 -64.32 -11.68
CA TRP A 588 15.12 -62.97 -11.73
C TRP A 588 14.08 -61.90 -12.04
N LYS A 589 13.12 -62.22 -12.93
CA LYS A 589 12.00 -61.33 -13.26
C LYS A 589 11.07 -61.10 -12.06
N GLN A 590 10.97 -62.03 -11.11
CA GLN A 590 10.20 -61.84 -9.87
C GLN A 590 10.92 -60.95 -8.84
N GLN A 591 12.26 -60.96 -8.80
CA GLN A 591 13.05 -60.15 -7.86
C GLN A 591 12.97 -58.64 -8.14
N ILE A 592 12.71 -58.23 -9.39
CA ILE A 592 12.54 -56.82 -9.73
C ILE A 592 11.10 -56.36 -9.48
N PRO A 593 10.86 -55.26 -8.72
CA PRO A 593 9.52 -54.74 -8.46
C PRO A 593 8.71 -54.49 -9.74
N ALA A 594 7.43 -54.88 -9.72
CA ALA A 594 6.53 -54.81 -10.88
C ALA A 594 6.38 -53.40 -11.49
N LYS A 595 6.62 -52.33 -10.71
CA LYS A 595 6.64 -50.94 -11.20
C LYS A 595 7.81 -50.68 -12.17
N LEU A 596 8.96 -51.30 -11.92
CA LEU A 596 10.17 -51.17 -12.75
C LEU A 596 10.11 -52.13 -13.95
N ASN A 597 9.63 -53.36 -13.77
CA ASN A 597 9.45 -54.32 -14.86
C ASN A 597 8.47 -53.88 -15.96
N LYS A 598 7.50 -53.00 -15.64
CA LYS A 598 6.58 -52.40 -16.63
C LYS A 598 7.22 -51.25 -17.44
N HIS A 599 8.43 -50.81 -17.10
CA HIS A 599 9.10 -49.71 -17.79
C HIS A 599 9.68 -50.18 -19.12
N THR A 600 9.51 -49.39 -20.19
CA THR A 600 9.93 -49.73 -21.56
C THR A 600 11.40 -50.13 -21.65
N ASP A 601 12.28 -49.36 -21.00
CA ASP A 601 13.72 -49.58 -21.04
C ASP A 601 14.11 -50.92 -20.38
N VAL A 602 13.36 -51.38 -19.38
CA VAL A 602 13.61 -52.64 -18.65
C VAL A 602 13.05 -53.84 -19.42
N ASP A 603 11.83 -53.70 -19.96
CA ASP A 603 11.22 -54.71 -20.84
C ASP A 603 12.04 -54.92 -22.14
N ALA A 604 12.71 -53.89 -22.65
CA ALA A 604 13.63 -54.00 -23.77
C ALA A 604 14.87 -54.87 -23.45
N GLU A 605 15.48 -54.73 -22.28
CA GLU A 605 16.61 -55.59 -21.87
C GLU A 605 16.17 -57.04 -21.61
N TRP A 606 15.00 -57.25 -20.96
CA TRP A 606 14.42 -58.58 -20.83
C TRP A 606 14.18 -59.25 -22.20
N LYS A 607 13.70 -58.50 -23.19
CA LYS A 607 13.53 -58.99 -24.57
C LYS A 607 14.85 -59.40 -25.22
N LYS A 608 15.96 -58.70 -24.97
CA LYS A 608 17.29 -59.14 -25.43
C LYS A 608 17.69 -60.47 -24.82
N GLY A 609 17.45 -60.66 -23.52
CA GLY A 609 17.67 -61.95 -22.84
C GLY A 609 16.87 -63.08 -23.50
N THR A 610 15.56 -62.89 -23.72
CA THR A 610 14.74 -63.90 -24.42
C THR A 610 15.18 -64.12 -25.88
N ALA A 611 15.70 -63.09 -26.55
CA ALA A 611 16.20 -63.22 -27.92
C ALA A 611 17.50 -64.04 -27.98
N MET A 612 18.40 -63.93 -26.99
CA MET A 612 19.59 -64.78 -26.87
C MET A 612 19.21 -66.25 -26.64
N ILE A 613 18.26 -66.50 -25.73
CA ILE A 613 17.75 -67.87 -25.48
C ILE A 613 17.15 -68.46 -26.77
N ASN A 614 16.29 -67.71 -27.47
CA ASN A 614 15.68 -68.15 -28.73
C ASN A 614 16.73 -68.36 -29.85
N GLN A 615 17.78 -67.55 -29.90
CA GLN A 615 18.89 -67.75 -30.85
C GLN A 615 19.69 -69.02 -30.53
N THR A 616 19.89 -69.33 -29.25
CA THR A 616 20.56 -70.55 -28.81
C THR A 616 19.74 -71.79 -29.17
N LEU A 617 18.42 -71.75 -28.97
CA LEU A 617 17.49 -72.81 -29.38
C LEU A 617 17.58 -73.07 -30.89
N ASN A 618 17.53 -72.02 -31.72
CA ASN A 618 17.65 -72.16 -33.17
C ASN A 618 19.01 -72.76 -33.59
N LEU A 619 20.12 -72.35 -32.96
CA LEU A 619 21.45 -72.89 -33.27
C LEU A 619 21.59 -74.37 -32.87
N LEU A 620 20.96 -74.77 -31.76
CA LEU A 620 20.92 -76.14 -31.29
C LEU A 620 20.08 -77.04 -32.22
N ASP A 621 18.91 -76.57 -32.66
CA ASP A 621 18.06 -77.25 -33.65
C ASP A 621 18.77 -77.38 -35.02
N GLU A 622 19.61 -76.42 -35.39
CA GLU A 622 20.45 -76.45 -36.60
C GLU A 622 21.73 -77.30 -36.44
N GLY A 623 22.01 -77.84 -35.26
CA GLY A 623 23.21 -78.66 -34.99
C GLY A 623 24.53 -77.89 -35.04
N ARG A 624 24.50 -76.57 -34.82
CA ARG A 624 25.70 -75.71 -34.77
C ARG A 624 26.20 -75.55 -33.33
N SER A 625 27.47 -75.15 -33.19
CA SER A 625 28.04 -74.88 -31.87
C SER A 625 27.47 -73.60 -31.26
N THR A 626 27.13 -73.67 -29.98
CA THR A 626 26.58 -72.53 -29.19
C THR A 626 27.52 -71.33 -29.14
N GLY A 627 28.82 -71.51 -29.42
CA GLY A 627 29.82 -70.44 -29.51
C GLY A 627 29.66 -69.43 -30.65
N GLU A 628 28.75 -69.62 -31.62
CA GLU A 628 28.43 -68.58 -32.62
C GLU A 628 27.58 -67.41 -32.05
N LEU A 629 27.09 -67.50 -30.81
CA LEU A 629 26.32 -66.45 -30.15
C LEU A 629 27.14 -65.16 -29.97
N ALA A 630 26.69 -64.09 -30.61
CA ALA A 630 27.30 -62.76 -30.48
C ALA A 630 27.29 -62.29 -29.02
N ALA A 631 28.48 -62.00 -28.46
CA ALA A 631 28.61 -61.54 -27.09
C ALA A 631 27.76 -60.27 -26.85
N PRO A 632 27.04 -60.17 -25.71
CA PRO A 632 26.31 -58.96 -25.37
C PRO A 632 27.25 -57.76 -25.32
N ALA A 633 26.78 -56.59 -25.73
CA ALA A 633 27.58 -55.37 -25.81
C ALA A 633 28.11 -54.95 -24.43
N ALA A 634 29.30 -55.45 -24.08
CA ALA A 634 29.85 -55.36 -22.74
C ALA A 634 30.43 -53.97 -22.45
N GLY A 635 29.69 -53.21 -21.64
CA GLY A 635 30.19 -51.99 -21.01
C GLY A 635 29.07 -51.22 -20.31
N PRO A 636 29.32 -50.67 -19.10
CA PRO A 636 28.36 -49.77 -18.47
C PRO A 636 28.14 -48.57 -19.41
N ALA A 637 26.88 -48.27 -19.71
CA ALA A 637 26.48 -47.35 -20.79
C ALA A 637 26.73 -45.86 -20.45
N ARG A 638 28.01 -45.49 -20.30
CA ARG A 638 28.53 -44.17 -19.92
C ARG A 638 28.08 -43.73 -18.51
N PRO A 639 28.73 -42.73 -17.88
CA PRO A 639 28.32 -42.27 -16.55
C PRO A 639 26.94 -41.61 -16.60
N ILE A 640 25.91 -42.41 -16.26
CA ILE A 640 24.47 -42.06 -16.24
C ILE A 640 24.24 -40.71 -15.57
N ALA A 641 24.88 -40.46 -14.43
CA ALA A 641 24.73 -39.22 -13.68
C ALA A 641 25.21 -37.96 -14.43
N LYS A 642 26.16 -38.07 -15.38
CA LYS A 642 26.57 -36.94 -16.24
C LYS A 642 25.59 -36.73 -17.40
N GLU A 643 25.06 -37.79 -18.00
CA GLU A 643 24.02 -37.73 -19.04
C GLU A 643 22.70 -37.18 -18.47
N LEU A 644 22.23 -37.76 -17.37
CA LEU A 644 20.99 -37.41 -16.71
C LEU A 644 21.10 -36.05 -15.99
N GLY A 645 22.24 -35.79 -15.36
CA GLY A 645 22.58 -34.47 -14.82
C GLY A 645 22.55 -33.40 -15.92
N LYS A 646 23.19 -33.64 -17.08
CA LYS A 646 23.12 -32.72 -18.23
C LYS A 646 21.72 -32.59 -18.82
N LYS A 647 20.91 -33.66 -18.88
CA LYS A 647 19.53 -33.60 -19.39
C LYS A 647 18.61 -32.83 -18.44
N MET A 648 18.76 -32.99 -17.13
CA MET A 648 18.03 -32.21 -16.12
C MET A 648 18.54 -30.77 -16.03
N GLU A 649 19.86 -30.54 -16.09
CA GLU A 649 20.43 -29.18 -16.18
C GLU A 649 20.04 -28.51 -17.50
N ALA A 650 19.93 -29.22 -18.62
CA ALA A 650 19.41 -28.69 -19.88
C ALA A 650 17.88 -28.46 -19.86
N GLN A 651 17.11 -29.20 -19.06
CA GLN A 651 15.69 -28.90 -18.80
C GLN A 651 15.51 -27.72 -17.83
N ALA A 652 16.48 -27.47 -16.94
CA ALA A 652 16.49 -26.33 -16.02
C ALA A 652 17.08 -25.05 -16.64
N ALA A 653 18.02 -25.20 -17.59
CA ALA A 653 18.74 -24.12 -18.29
C ALA A 653 18.26 -23.90 -19.74
N ALA A 654 17.33 -24.73 -20.24
CA ALA A 654 16.49 -24.32 -21.35
C ALA A 654 15.80 -23.01 -20.93
N PRO A 655 15.77 -21.98 -21.80
CA PRO A 655 14.94 -20.83 -21.54
C PRO A 655 13.51 -21.33 -21.40
N ARG A 656 12.96 -21.24 -20.19
CA ARG A 656 11.52 -21.38 -19.99
C ARG A 656 10.87 -20.39 -20.97
N PRO A 657 9.76 -20.75 -21.66
CA PRO A 657 8.91 -19.71 -22.22
C PRO A 657 8.66 -18.71 -21.08
N PRO A 658 8.76 -17.39 -21.34
CA PRO A 658 8.87 -16.39 -20.30
C PRO A 658 7.79 -16.63 -19.26
N THR A 659 8.22 -16.99 -18.05
CA THR A 659 7.29 -17.23 -16.95
C THR A 659 6.54 -15.94 -16.76
N ALA A 660 5.22 -15.98 -16.90
CA ALA A 660 4.37 -14.80 -17.01
C ALA A 660 4.48 -13.93 -15.75
N GLN A 661 5.46 -13.04 -15.75
CA GLN A 661 5.54 -11.90 -14.83
C GLN A 661 4.45 -10.95 -15.30
N ASN A 662 3.31 -11.07 -14.64
CA ASN A 662 2.03 -10.59 -15.09
C ASN A 662 1.61 -11.26 -16.41
N GLU A 663 0.96 -12.43 -16.29
CA GLU A 663 -0.43 -12.42 -16.74
C GLU A 663 -1.12 -11.30 -15.95
N VAL A 664 -1.08 -10.09 -16.53
CA VAL A 664 -2.24 -9.23 -16.45
C VAL A 664 -3.34 -10.15 -16.95
N VAL A 665 -4.23 -10.57 -16.03
CA VAL A 665 -5.53 -11.07 -16.46
C VAL A 665 -6.01 -9.98 -17.39
N GLN A 666 -6.03 -10.27 -18.69
CA GLN A 666 -6.70 -9.41 -19.64
C GLN A 666 -8.16 -9.55 -19.23
N ASP A 667 -8.58 -8.67 -18.31
CA ASP A 667 -9.95 -8.59 -17.89
C ASP A 667 -10.74 -8.50 -19.18
N PHE A 668 -11.85 -9.21 -19.28
CA PHE A 668 -12.63 -9.25 -20.53
C PHE A 668 -12.95 -7.83 -21.06
N LYS A 669 -12.99 -6.84 -20.17
CA LYS A 669 -12.97 -5.40 -20.46
C LYS A 669 -11.86 -4.96 -21.43
N ASP A 670 -10.61 -5.36 -21.24
CA ASP A 670 -9.46 -4.95 -22.05
C ASP A 670 -9.53 -5.57 -23.46
N ILE A 671 -10.10 -6.78 -23.59
CA ILE A 671 -10.41 -7.40 -24.88
C ILE A 671 -11.52 -6.61 -25.59
N VAL A 672 -12.58 -6.23 -24.86
CA VAL A 672 -13.66 -5.39 -25.40
C VAL A 672 -13.17 -3.97 -25.76
N GLU A 673 -12.24 -3.41 -24.99
CA GLU A 673 -11.64 -2.09 -25.23
C GLU A 673 -10.70 -2.11 -26.46
N ALA A 674 -9.93 -3.19 -26.64
CA ALA A 674 -9.14 -3.42 -27.84
C ALA A 674 -10.02 -3.59 -29.08
N TRP A 675 -11.07 -4.42 -29.01
CA TRP A 675 -12.03 -4.60 -30.12
C TRP A 675 -12.76 -3.29 -30.47
N CYS A 676 -13.16 -2.49 -29.46
CA CYS A 676 -13.71 -1.16 -29.72
C CYS A 676 -12.72 -0.28 -30.47
N ALA A 677 -11.44 -0.30 -30.11
CA ALA A 677 -10.40 0.48 -30.78
C ALA A 677 -10.08 -0.01 -32.21
N GLU A 678 -10.34 -1.28 -32.55
CA GLU A 678 -10.23 -1.80 -33.92
C GLU A 678 -11.39 -1.34 -34.82
N GLU A 679 -12.59 -1.17 -34.27
CA GLU A 679 -13.82 -0.71 -34.97
C GLU A 679 -14.07 0.81 -34.85
N ASP A 680 -13.05 1.62 -34.53
CA ASP A 680 -13.13 3.08 -34.29
C ASP A 680 -14.16 3.53 -33.22
N LEU A 681 -14.54 2.63 -32.30
CA LEU A 681 -15.44 2.87 -31.19
C LEU A 681 -14.70 3.26 -29.91
N THR A 682 -15.33 4.10 -29.08
CA THR A 682 -14.80 4.48 -27.76
C THR A 682 -15.66 3.90 -26.63
N MET A 683 -15.00 3.24 -25.67
CA MET A 683 -15.63 2.68 -24.47
C MET A 683 -15.44 3.65 -23.28
N VAL A 684 -16.52 4.30 -22.85
CA VAL A 684 -16.49 5.31 -21.79
C VAL A 684 -17.12 4.75 -20.50
N PRO A 685 -16.38 4.68 -19.36
CA PRO A 685 -16.96 4.25 -18.10
C PRO A 685 -17.94 5.30 -17.56
N MET A 686 -19.15 4.88 -17.19
CA MET A 686 -20.11 5.75 -16.51
C MET A 686 -19.96 5.60 -14.99
N ARG A 687 -20.20 6.68 -14.24
CA ARG A 687 -20.25 6.67 -12.76
C ARG A 687 -21.59 6.13 -12.23
N GLU A 688 -22.16 5.14 -12.93
CA GLU A 688 -23.46 4.53 -12.66
C GLU A 688 -23.29 3.01 -12.62
N ALA A 689 -23.94 2.36 -11.65
CA ALA A 689 -23.93 0.91 -11.50
C ALA A 689 -25.29 0.30 -11.89
N HIS A 690 -25.29 -0.94 -12.38
CA HIS A 690 -26.51 -1.65 -12.76
C HIS A 690 -27.41 -1.89 -11.53
N PRO A 691 -28.68 -1.44 -11.53
CA PRO A 691 -29.50 -1.35 -10.32
C PRO A 691 -29.80 -2.68 -9.62
N GLN A 692 -29.70 -3.81 -10.33
CA GLN A 692 -29.90 -5.15 -9.75
C GLN A 692 -28.61 -5.92 -9.46
N ASN A 693 -27.48 -5.54 -10.07
CA ASN A 693 -26.25 -6.35 -10.07
C ASN A 693 -25.03 -5.63 -9.47
N GLY A 694 -25.09 -4.32 -9.24
CA GLY A 694 -23.96 -3.51 -8.72
C GLY A 694 -22.79 -3.34 -9.69
N LEU A 695 -22.80 -3.97 -10.87
CA LEU A 695 -21.72 -3.93 -11.86
C LEU A 695 -21.63 -2.55 -12.55
N PRO A 696 -20.43 -2.05 -12.89
CA PRO A 696 -20.24 -0.77 -13.55
C PRO A 696 -20.83 -0.77 -14.97
N LEU A 697 -21.45 0.34 -15.35
CA LEU A 697 -21.96 0.56 -16.70
C LEU A 697 -20.93 1.30 -17.56
N PHE A 698 -20.79 0.87 -18.80
CA PHE A 698 -19.95 1.46 -19.83
C PHE A 698 -20.83 1.95 -20.99
N ARG A 699 -20.38 2.96 -21.72
CA ARG A 699 -21.00 3.41 -22.97
C ARG A 699 -20.05 3.17 -24.13
N ILE A 700 -20.48 2.40 -25.11
CA ILE A 700 -19.76 2.20 -26.38
C ILE A 700 -20.34 3.17 -27.42
N THR A 701 -19.49 4.03 -27.99
CA THR A 701 -19.93 5.10 -28.89
C THR A 701 -18.91 5.42 -29.99
N ALA A 702 -19.40 5.64 -31.21
CA ALA A 702 -18.62 6.16 -32.33
C ALA A 702 -18.38 7.69 -32.26
N SER A 703 -18.99 8.39 -31.29
CA SER A 703 -18.86 9.85 -31.17
C SER A 703 -17.75 10.25 -30.21
N ALA A 704 -16.74 10.97 -30.73
CA ALA A 704 -15.65 11.58 -29.95
C ALA A 704 -16.11 12.54 -28.82
N ILE A 705 -17.39 12.92 -28.79
CA ILE A 705 -18.00 13.81 -27.79
C ILE A 705 -18.59 13.01 -26.61
N GLY A 706 -18.65 11.67 -26.67
CA GLY A 706 -19.17 10.80 -25.61
C GLY A 706 -20.70 10.82 -25.44
N LYS A 707 -21.41 11.45 -26.38
CA LYS A 707 -22.89 11.58 -26.41
C LYS A 707 -23.45 10.71 -27.54
N GLY A 708 -24.51 9.96 -27.24
CA GLY A 708 -24.98 8.86 -28.12
C GLY A 708 -24.16 7.58 -27.92
N GLY A 709 -24.69 6.43 -28.35
CA GLY A 709 -24.08 5.11 -28.17
C GLY A 709 -24.85 4.17 -27.22
N VAL A 710 -24.38 2.93 -27.11
CA VAL A 710 -25.04 1.84 -26.37
C VAL A 710 -24.53 1.77 -24.94
N ILE A 711 -25.43 1.61 -23.97
CA ILE A 711 -25.07 1.33 -22.57
C ILE A 711 -24.92 -0.18 -22.39
N VAL A 712 -23.81 -0.59 -21.78
CA VAL A 712 -23.33 -1.97 -21.67
C VAL A 712 -22.84 -2.25 -20.25
N PHE A 713 -23.03 -3.47 -19.75
CA PHE A 713 -22.22 -3.99 -18.63
C PHE A 713 -21.53 -5.30 -19.02
N LEU A 714 -20.45 -5.63 -18.30
CA LEU A 714 -19.68 -6.86 -18.47
C LEU A 714 -19.95 -7.77 -17.26
N LYS A 715 -20.19 -9.07 -17.51
CA LYS A 715 -20.37 -10.07 -16.45
C LYS A 715 -19.75 -11.40 -16.89
N GLY A 716 -18.56 -11.69 -16.37
CA GLY A 716 -17.69 -12.72 -16.97
C GLY A 716 -17.34 -12.33 -18.41
N ASP A 717 -17.20 -13.33 -19.27
CA ASP A 717 -16.79 -13.15 -20.68
C ASP A 717 -17.98 -12.80 -21.61
N ILE A 718 -18.96 -12.04 -21.10
CA ILE A 718 -20.21 -11.74 -21.80
C ILE A 718 -20.56 -10.25 -21.72
N VAL A 719 -20.81 -9.67 -22.90
CA VAL A 719 -21.26 -8.28 -23.09
C VAL A 719 -22.78 -8.21 -23.04
N TRP A 720 -23.32 -7.38 -22.13
CA TRP A 720 -24.77 -7.18 -21.96
C TRP A 720 -25.15 -5.75 -22.37
N ALA A 721 -25.86 -5.60 -23.49
CA ALA A 721 -26.27 -4.32 -24.04
C ALA A 721 -27.73 -3.98 -23.71
N GLN A 722 -28.00 -2.71 -23.40
CA GLN A 722 -29.35 -2.19 -23.19
C GLN A 722 -30.18 -2.26 -24.48
N LYS A 723 -31.45 -2.66 -24.38
CA LYS A 723 -32.36 -2.75 -25.53
C LYS A 723 -32.90 -1.37 -25.92
N ARG A 724 -33.03 -1.11 -27.22
CA ARG A 724 -33.60 0.13 -27.78
C ARG A 724 -35.11 0.20 -27.46
N GLY A 725 -35.47 0.94 -26.42
CA GLY A 725 -36.85 1.14 -25.97
C GLY A 725 -37.04 0.96 -24.46
N ASP A 726 -36.43 -0.08 -23.88
CA ASP A 726 -36.55 -0.40 -22.45
C ASP A 726 -35.25 -0.09 -21.70
N ARG A 727 -35.31 0.93 -20.82
CA ARG A 727 -34.13 1.37 -20.05
C ARG A 727 -33.67 0.36 -18.99
N SER A 728 -34.53 -0.58 -18.60
CA SER A 728 -34.28 -1.64 -17.61
C SER A 728 -33.86 -2.98 -18.21
N ALA A 729 -34.05 -3.20 -19.52
CA ALA A 729 -33.84 -4.50 -20.15
C ALA A 729 -32.48 -4.58 -20.88
N PHE A 730 -31.60 -5.45 -20.40
CA PHE A 730 -30.33 -5.78 -21.04
C PHE A 730 -30.42 -7.15 -21.73
N GLY A 731 -29.72 -7.31 -22.84
CA GLY A 731 -29.61 -8.58 -23.57
C GLY A 731 -28.15 -8.87 -23.94
N VAL A 732 -27.80 -10.15 -23.98
CA VAL A 732 -26.50 -10.60 -24.48
C VAL A 732 -26.33 -10.16 -25.94
N ILE A 733 -25.14 -9.66 -26.26
CA ILE A 733 -24.73 -9.36 -27.64
C ILE A 733 -23.28 -9.83 -27.85
N GLY A 734 -22.97 -10.34 -29.03
CA GLY A 734 -21.60 -10.66 -29.42
C GLY A 734 -20.81 -9.40 -29.78
N LEU A 735 -19.48 -9.54 -29.86
CA LEU A 735 -18.57 -8.54 -30.44
C LEU A 735 -18.63 -8.60 -31.97
N ASP A 736 -19.84 -8.37 -32.49
CA ASP A 736 -20.18 -8.44 -33.91
C ASP A 736 -20.59 -7.06 -34.43
N GLN A 737 -20.66 -6.93 -35.76
CA GLN A 737 -21.10 -5.72 -36.48
C GLN A 737 -22.43 -5.11 -35.97
N ARG A 738 -23.32 -5.93 -35.37
CA ARG A 738 -24.58 -5.50 -34.72
C ARG A 738 -24.36 -4.58 -33.50
N LEU A 739 -23.23 -4.69 -32.82
CA LEU A 739 -22.87 -3.79 -31.72
C LEU A 739 -22.35 -2.45 -32.27
N VAL A 740 -21.61 -2.49 -33.38
CA VAL A 740 -21.13 -1.30 -34.11
C VAL A 740 -22.29 -0.48 -34.64
N GLU A 741 -23.23 -1.09 -35.38
CA GLU A 741 -24.43 -0.41 -35.91
C GLU A 741 -25.21 0.34 -34.82
N ARG A 742 -25.39 -0.30 -33.66
CA ARG A 742 -26.07 0.33 -32.51
C ARG A 742 -25.24 1.42 -31.83
N ALA A 743 -23.91 1.31 -31.83
CA ALA A 743 -23.00 2.33 -31.28
C ALA A 743 -22.89 3.57 -32.19
N GLU A 744 -23.06 3.40 -33.50
CA GLU A 744 -23.25 4.46 -34.48
C GLU A 744 -24.68 5.05 -34.47
N GLY A 745 -25.66 4.34 -33.90
CA GLY A 745 -27.05 4.79 -33.74
C GLY A 745 -27.99 4.44 -34.89
N LYS A 746 -27.62 3.48 -35.75
CA LYS A 746 -28.46 2.93 -36.82
C LYS A 746 -29.59 2.07 -36.24
#